data_AF-A0A2E5KFG8-F1
#
_entry.id   AF-A0A2E5KFG8-F1
#
_cell.length_a   1.000
_cell.length_b   1.000
_cell.length_c   1.000
_cell.angle_alpha   90.00
_cell.angle_beta   90.00
_cell.angle_gamma   90.00
#
_symmetry.space_group_name_H-M   'P 1'
#
loop_
_entity.id
_entity.type
_entity.pdbx_description
1 polymer ?
#
loop_
_entity_poly.entity_id
_entity_poly.type
_entity_poly.pdbx_seq_one_letter_code
_entity_poly.pdbx_strand_id
1 'polypeptide(L)'
;MNHRYWLISIVAAILLLTSTWTFVSNNTETVVPNVEAVGPGNWEWINFDSDGGSFSPQTQINKETVPYLEMKWLYPFQSDVDHTFPNSVQEGASAPPIIVDGIVYVAKNKQDVVAVDAKTGEQVWYSDIVPTLHDFDAWLAEFPYMQGQYGHTHAINYYADRNELIMSSAPCWLKSLNADDGSLAWELTPEILCGTQAEMGNPLGAMGTFKSKGYMSGIQNHPPQIIDDIVVWPSFGASGRGGRSSLIGIDISDSANPTQVYRNWLMPPGDGSQPTWAQDQCDRTDGKVWYFEYPKYIESGGTHLAVNCRDVPEDAVNNDWINMKPGTPHFGEIHTASAFSVVWGNMPYSEKTGLVYLGTGDVGPYPNGTLRFGPNLFGSALIAVEARTGALAWGFAALPHDLWDMDCSWGGALRDMPDGTEVYIKSCKNGIVYALDSATGEPLWIYDPPSIARNMQGWNYGGDSSLGESGNGGAQVVGPDACCDMTFEHMNKDWMNQNSPDCAEGLAGGNDCTGIAHGPNAWAHIESDMAIDDKHIYMGVQNSPREFQIKNVVDFGNQGSTIQQIEPKNSTIHAFDWRTGEEVWATYIEGVSYRGGVMVSGGVVYAYASDGNMYMLDADTGEILNKKLFGIPVSVMPTIGADSDGNYKVLLFIGGGGGFLFSSTALPGSLAAFGNPDVLPEGPETIIQEVEVVVEREVEVEKIVEKEVEVEVIVEKEVPVEVIKEVETEVTVTEEVISPISYVAIGLGVVLVVVAGVIYSRSTSK
;
A
#
# COMPACT_ATOMS: atom_id res chain seq x y z
N MET A 1 -63.90 -52.30 -8.33
CA MET A 1 -62.96 -51.18 -8.21
C MET A 1 -62.28 -51.27 -6.84
N ASN A 2 -60.95 -51.22 -6.81
CA ASN A 2 -60.12 -51.85 -5.77
C ASN A 2 -59.99 -51.05 -4.45
N HIS A 3 -60.29 -51.72 -3.33
CA HIS A 3 -60.17 -51.23 -1.94
C HIS A 3 -58.72 -51.00 -1.43
N ARG A 4 -57.69 -51.22 -2.25
CA ARG A 4 -56.28 -51.07 -1.83
C ARG A 4 -55.75 -49.63 -1.84
N TYR A 5 -56.43 -48.69 -2.49
CA TYR A 5 -55.98 -47.29 -2.59
C TYR A 5 -56.51 -46.36 -1.48
N TRP A 6 -57.53 -46.81 -0.73
CA TRP A 6 -58.14 -46.01 0.33
C TRP A 6 -57.31 -45.98 1.62
N LEU A 7 -56.64 -47.08 1.97
CA LEU A 7 -55.77 -47.15 3.14
C LEU A 7 -54.49 -46.33 2.99
N ILE A 8 -53.90 -46.29 1.79
CA ILE A 8 -52.70 -45.49 1.51
C ILE A 8 -53.01 -43.99 1.61
N SER A 9 -54.20 -43.57 1.17
CA SER A 9 -54.63 -42.17 1.23
C SER A 9 -54.90 -41.71 2.67
N ILE A 10 -55.41 -42.59 3.54
CA ILE A 10 -55.66 -42.29 4.96
C ILE A 10 -54.34 -42.21 5.74
N VAL A 11 -53.39 -43.11 5.48
CA VAL A 11 -52.07 -43.07 6.15
C VAL A 11 -51.26 -41.84 5.74
N ALA A 12 -51.31 -41.44 4.46
CA ALA A 12 -50.69 -40.20 3.99
C ALA A 12 -51.33 -38.94 4.60
N ALA A 13 -52.66 -38.92 4.76
CA ALA A 13 -53.36 -37.80 5.40
C ALA A 13 -53.07 -37.70 6.91
N ILE A 14 -52.90 -38.83 7.61
CA ILE A 14 -52.53 -38.85 9.04
C ILE A 14 -51.08 -38.40 9.23
N LEU A 15 -50.15 -38.81 8.35
CA LEU A 15 -48.75 -38.36 8.38
C LEU A 15 -48.60 -36.85 8.07
N LEU A 16 -49.46 -36.30 7.21
CA LEU A 16 -49.51 -34.87 6.91
C LEU A 16 -50.18 -34.02 8.00
N LEU A 17 -51.01 -34.63 8.86
CA LEU A 17 -51.63 -33.93 10.00
C LEU A 17 -50.75 -33.94 11.26
N THR A 18 -49.85 -34.92 11.41
CA THR A 18 -48.90 -34.97 12.54
C THR A 18 -47.67 -34.06 12.39
N SER A 19 -47.47 -33.43 11.23
CA SER A 19 -46.34 -32.50 11.00
C SER A 19 -46.64 -31.05 11.38
N THR A 20 -47.78 -30.76 12.02
CA THR A 20 -48.09 -29.43 12.57
C THR A 20 -47.92 -29.40 14.08
N TRP A 21 -46.70 -29.66 14.54
CA TRP A 21 -46.29 -29.14 15.85
C TRP A 21 -45.88 -27.69 15.63
N THR A 22 -46.77 -26.77 15.96
CA THR A 22 -46.40 -25.37 16.17
C THR A 22 -45.41 -25.33 17.33
N PHE A 23 -44.12 -25.26 17.02
CA PHE A 23 -43.16 -24.69 17.96
C PHE A 23 -43.57 -23.23 18.17
N VAL A 24 -44.05 -22.92 19.36
CA VAL A 24 -44.07 -21.55 19.84
C VAL A 24 -42.59 -21.21 20.06
N SER A 25 -41.95 -20.57 19.08
CA SER A 25 -40.68 -19.91 19.35
C SER A 25 -40.99 -18.81 20.34
N ASN A 26 -40.39 -18.88 21.52
CA ASN A 26 -40.25 -17.69 22.34
C ASN A 26 -39.29 -16.79 21.57
N ASN A 27 -39.83 -15.86 20.77
CA ASN A 27 -39.05 -14.77 20.19
C ASN A 27 -38.55 -13.90 21.33
N THR A 28 -37.41 -14.26 21.91
CA THR A 28 -36.51 -13.25 22.45
C THR A 28 -35.77 -12.67 21.27
N GLU A 29 -36.30 -11.56 20.72
CA GLU A 29 -35.50 -10.66 19.90
C GLU A 29 -34.23 -10.37 20.70
N THR A 30 -33.10 -10.91 20.26
CA THR A 30 -31.80 -10.40 20.66
C THR A 30 -31.71 -9.01 20.06
N VAL A 31 -32.18 -8.03 20.83
CA VAL A 31 -31.89 -6.62 20.60
C VAL A 31 -30.38 -6.52 20.65
N VAL A 32 -29.74 -6.40 19.48
CA VAL A 32 -28.35 -5.96 19.41
C VAL A 32 -28.29 -4.66 20.21
N PRO A 33 -27.38 -4.53 21.18
CA PRO A 33 -27.24 -3.28 21.90
C PRO A 33 -27.09 -2.17 20.86
N ASN A 34 -28.03 -1.24 20.87
CA ASN A 34 -27.90 -0.02 20.09
C ASN A 34 -26.73 0.72 20.73
N VAL A 35 -25.52 0.47 20.24
CA VAL A 35 -24.36 1.27 20.63
C VAL A 35 -24.68 2.67 20.13
N GLU A 36 -24.94 3.59 21.06
CA GLU A 36 -25.22 4.99 20.73
C GLU A 36 -24.14 5.48 19.77
N ALA A 37 -24.55 5.94 18.59
CA ALA A 37 -23.65 6.54 17.62
C ALA A 37 -22.97 7.75 18.28
N VAL A 38 -21.65 7.68 18.43
CA VAL A 38 -20.84 8.82 18.83
C VAL A 38 -20.64 9.68 17.57
N GLY A 39 -21.53 10.66 17.37
CA GLY A 39 -21.44 11.64 16.28
C GLY A 39 -21.75 11.12 14.87
N PRO A 40 -21.67 11.98 13.84
CA PRO A 40 -22.01 11.67 12.44
C PRO A 40 -21.08 10.63 11.77
N GLY A 41 -20.16 10.01 12.51
CA GLY A 41 -19.31 8.92 12.01
C GLY A 41 -18.46 9.32 10.82
N ASN A 42 -17.88 10.53 10.84
CA ASN A 42 -17.09 11.07 9.75
C ASN A 42 -15.79 10.28 9.53
N TRP A 43 -15.33 10.28 8.28
CA TRP A 43 -14.01 9.89 7.83
C TRP A 43 -13.53 11.03 6.93
N GLU A 44 -12.76 11.96 7.47
CA GLU A 44 -12.52 13.29 6.88
C GLU A 44 -11.24 13.34 6.04
N TRP A 45 -10.31 12.44 6.32
CA TRP A 45 -9.03 12.29 5.63
C TRP A 45 -8.95 10.93 4.94
N ILE A 46 -8.05 10.76 3.98
CA ILE A 46 -7.82 9.44 3.38
C ILE A 46 -7.57 8.34 4.43
N ASN A 47 -6.80 8.64 5.47
CA ASN A 47 -6.45 7.71 6.55
C ASN A 47 -7.21 8.03 7.84
N PHE A 48 -8.50 8.34 7.69
CA PHE A 48 -9.48 8.70 8.74
C PHE A 48 -9.36 10.14 9.26
N ASP A 49 -8.22 10.50 9.83
CA ASP A 49 -7.97 11.83 10.42
C ASP A 49 -6.57 12.40 10.08
N SER A 50 -6.24 13.55 10.67
CA SER A 50 -4.96 14.24 10.48
C SER A 50 -3.76 13.51 11.09
N ASP A 51 -3.97 12.67 12.10
CA ASP A 51 -2.93 11.88 12.75
C ASP A 51 -2.61 10.62 11.92
N GLY A 52 -3.55 10.23 11.06
CA GLY A 52 -3.50 9.08 10.19
C GLY A 52 -3.80 7.77 10.91
N GLY A 53 -3.66 6.67 10.17
CA GLY A 53 -3.77 5.33 10.72
C GLY A 53 -5.07 4.59 10.42
N SER A 54 -5.94 5.12 9.56
CA SER A 54 -7.01 4.34 8.90
C SER A 54 -7.87 3.51 9.87
N PHE A 55 -8.14 4.06 11.06
CA PHE A 55 -8.85 3.41 12.14
C PHE A 55 -10.14 4.15 12.46
N SER A 56 -11.27 3.47 12.35
CA SER A 56 -12.54 4.00 12.84
C SER A 56 -12.95 3.31 14.14
N PRO A 57 -13.21 4.07 15.24
CA PRO A 57 -13.58 3.51 16.54
C PRO A 57 -15.04 3.02 16.61
N GLN A 58 -15.79 3.07 15.49
CA GLN A 58 -17.16 2.57 15.45
C GLN A 58 -17.21 1.06 15.74
N THR A 59 -18.34 0.60 16.27
CA THR A 59 -18.55 -0.81 16.64
C THR A 59 -19.87 -1.38 16.11
N GLN A 60 -20.60 -0.64 15.26
CA GLN A 60 -21.85 -1.10 14.67
C GLN A 60 -21.61 -2.22 13.65
N ILE A 61 -20.60 -2.06 12.80
CA ILE A 61 -20.06 -3.14 11.98
C ILE A 61 -18.85 -3.71 12.71
N ASN A 62 -18.95 -4.95 13.19
CA ASN A 62 -17.96 -5.59 14.05
C ASN A 62 -17.75 -7.06 13.67
N LYS A 63 -16.91 -7.77 14.43
CA LYS A 63 -16.58 -9.19 14.21
C LYS A 63 -17.82 -10.08 14.06
N GLU A 64 -18.88 -9.80 14.82
CA GLU A 64 -20.13 -10.57 14.81
C GLU A 64 -21.04 -10.25 13.62
N THR A 65 -21.06 -8.99 13.15
CA THR A 65 -21.97 -8.56 12.08
C THR A 65 -21.33 -8.54 10.69
N VAL A 66 -20.00 -8.43 10.60
CA VAL A 66 -19.27 -8.31 9.33
C VAL A 66 -19.49 -9.48 8.36
N PRO A 67 -19.73 -10.73 8.81
CA PRO A 67 -20.06 -11.83 7.88
C PRO A 67 -21.36 -11.61 7.11
N TYR A 68 -22.26 -10.76 7.62
CA TYR A 68 -23.60 -10.52 7.07
C TYR A 68 -23.70 -9.26 6.20
N LEU A 69 -22.60 -8.56 5.93
CA LEU A 69 -22.63 -7.32 5.14
C LEU A 69 -23.32 -7.52 3.78
N GLU A 70 -24.30 -6.65 3.52
CA GLU A 70 -25.01 -6.58 2.24
C GLU A 70 -24.74 -5.27 1.51
N MET A 71 -24.78 -5.32 0.18
CA MET A 71 -24.69 -4.11 -0.63
C MET A 71 -25.97 -3.30 -0.45
N LYS A 72 -25.85 -2.05 -0.01
CA LYS A 72 -26.99 -1.14 0.19
C LYS A 72 -27.30 -0.38 -1.08
N TRP A 73 -26.27 0.07 -1.80
CA TRP A 73 -26.41 0.75 -3.08
C TRP A 73 -25.11 0.68 -3.89
N LEU A 74 -25.23 1.00 -5.18
CA LEU A 74 -24.13 1.09 -6.13
C LEU A 74 -24.33 2.36 -6.97
N TYR A 75 -23.30 3.21 -7.04
CA TYR A 75 -23.27 4.39 -7.90
C TYR A 75 -22.27 4.16 -9.06
N PRO A 76 -22.74 3.94 -10.30
CA PRO A 76 -21.87 3.67 -11.43
C PRO A 76 -21.22 4.94 -11.98
N PHE A 77 -19.92 4.87 -12.26
CA PHE A 77 -19.21 5.96 -12.94
C PHE A 77 -19.41 5.85 -14.45
N GLN A 78 -19.69 7.00 -15.08
CA GLN A 78 -19.76 7.09 -16.54
C GLN A 78 -18.35 7.09 -17.12
N SER A 79 -18.16 6.36 -18.22
CA SER A 79 -16.96 6.46 -19.05
C SER A 79 -17.06 7.67 -19.95
N ASP A 80 -16.07 8.54 -19.91
CA ASP A 80 -15.98 9.71 -20.77
C ASP A 80 -14.53 10.14 -21.05
N VAL A 81 -13.56 9.24 -20.86
CA VAL A 81 -12.15 9.53 -21.13
C VAL A 81 -11.79 9.20 -22.59
N ASP A 82 -11.13 10.14 -23.28
CA ASP A 82 -10.55 9.90 -24.60
C ASP A 82 -9.15 9.27 -24.45
N HIS A 83 -8.99 8.02 -24.89
CA HIS A 83 -7.78 7.20 -24.69
C HIS A 83 -6.63 7.50 -25.66
N THR A 84 -6.51 8.72 -26.19
CA THR A 84 -5.42 9.05 -27.12
C THR A 84 -4.09 9.27 -26.37
N PHE A 85 -3.18 8.30 -26.49
CA PHE A 85 -1.79 8.47 -26.06
C PHE A 85 -1.14 9.64 -26.82
N PRO A 86 -0.48 10.61 -26.16
CA PRO A 86 0.19 10.50 -24.85
C PRO A 86 -0.62 10.97 -23.63
N ASN A 87 -1.93 11.24 -23.78
CA ASN A 87 -2.76 11.95 -22.80
C ASN A 87 -3.50 11.00 -21.83
N SER A 88 -2.74 10.33 -20.94
CA SER A 88 -3.18 9.19 -20.13
C SER A 88 -4.08 9.50 -18.92
N VAL A 89 -5.17 10.27 -19.05
CA VAL A 89 -6.18 10.30 -17.99
C VAL A 89 -6.73 8.87 -17.80
N GLN A 90 -6.80 8.39 -16.56
CA GLN A 90 -7.27 7.03 -16.27
C GLN A 90 -8.76 7.05 -15.91
N GLU A 91 -9.46 5.99 -16.27
CA GLU A 91 -10.84 5.76 -15.85
C GLU A 91 -10.90 5.34 -14.36
N GLY A 92 -12.05 5.55 -13.74
CA GLY A 92 -12.33 5.14 -12.37
C GLY A 92 -11.75 6.07 -11.30
N ALA A 93 -11.54 5.54 -10.09
CA ALA A 93 -10.97 6.25 -8.95
C ALA A 93 -9.84 5.43 -8.33
N SER A 94 -8.83 6.13 -7.81
CA SER A 94 -7.74 5.54 -7.02
C SER A 94 -7.61 6.17 -5.64
N ALA A 95 -8.49 7.13 -5.33
CA ALA A 95 -8.64 7.75 -4.02
C ALA A 95 -9.72 7.00 -3.21
N PRO A 96 -9.43 6.62 -1.96
CA PRO A 96 -10.45 6.18 -1.03
C PRO A 96 -11.54 7.26 -0.87
N PRO A 97 -12.83 6.86 -0.82
CA PRO A 97 -13.91 7.80 -0.61
C PRO A 97 -13.89 8.36 0.81
N ILE A 98 -14.17 9.64 1.01
CA ILE A 98 -14.37 10.21 2.35
C ILE A 98 -15.86 10.41 2.63
N ILE A 99 -16.25 10.44 3.90
CA ILE A 99 -17.65 10.65 4.29
C ILE A 99 -17.74 11.65 5.44
N VAL A 100 -18.52 12.70 5.24
CA VAL A 100 -18.70 13.79 6.20
C VAL A 100 -20.18 14.13 6.27
N ASP A 101 -20.75 14.14 7.48
CA ASP A 101 -22.14 14.48 7.74
C ASP A 101 -23.15 13.73 6.85
N GLY A 102 -22.86 12.45 6.60
CA GLY A 102 -23.70 11.57 5.77
C GLY A 102 -23.56 11.76 4.26
N ILE A 103 -22.62 12.58 3.78
CA ILE A 103 -22.32 12.74 2.36
C ILE A 103 -20.97 12.08 2.04
N VAL A 104 -20.97 11.22 1.02
CA VAL A 104 -19.77 10.57 0.50
C VAL A 104 -19.19 11.40 -0.64
N TYR A 105 -17.90 11.72 -0.55
CA TYR A 105 -17.16 12.42 -1.60
C TYR A 105 -16.14 11.50 -2.24
N VAL A 106 -16.12 11.48 -3.58
CA VAL A 106 -15.15 10.68 -4.34
C VAL A 106 -14.47 11.54 -5.40
N ALA A 107 -13.15 11.62 -5.31
CA ALA A 107 -12.32 12.12 -6.39
C ALA A 107 -11.99 10.99 -7.38
N LYS A 108 -12.34 11.18 -8.64
CA LYS A 108 -11.99 10.20 -9.69
C LYS A 108 -10.62 10.52 -10.30
N ASN A 109 -10.12 9.60 -11.10
CA ASN A 109 -8.81 9.68 -11.75
C ASN A 109 -8.71 10.77 -12.81
N LYS A 110 -9.85 11.20 -13.38
CA LYS A 110 -9.93 12.40 -14.21
C LYS A 110 -10.12 13.70 -13.42
N GLN A 111 -10.02 13.63 -12.09
CA GLN A 111 -10.06 14.75 -11.15
C GLN A 111 -11.39 15.50 -11.04
N ASP A 112 -12.48 14.99 -11.58
CA ASP A 112 -13.81 15.44 -11.18
C ASP A 112 -14.21 14.79 -9.85
N VAL A 113 -15.11 15.46 -9.15
CA VAL A 113 -15.58 15.05 -7.84
C VAL A 113 -17.08 14.81 -7.90
N VAL A 114 -17.51 13.69 -7.31
CA VAL A 114 -18.92 13.38 -7.11
C VAL A 114 -19.23 13.33 -5.62
N ALA A 115 -20.33 13.95 -5.22
CA ALA A 115 -20.91 13.81 -3.90
C ALA A 115 -22.17 12.96 -3.99
N VAL A 116 -22.29 11.99 -3.09
CA VAL A 116 -23.36 11.01 -3.04
C VAL A 116 -23.91 10.92 -1.62
N ASP A 117 -25.22 10.91 -1.45
CA ASP A 117 -25.86 10.70 -0.16
C ASP A 117 -25.58 9.28 0.35
N ALA A 118 -24.98 9.15 1.54
CA ALA A 118 -24.51 7.86 2.06
C ALA A 118 -25.65 6.87 2.36
N LYS A 119 -26.87 7.38 2.59
CA LYS A 119 -28.05 6.57 2.89
C LYS A 119 -28.64 5.95 1.62
N THR A 120 -28.74 6.73 0.56
CA THR A 120 -29.52 6.39 -0.63
C THR A 120 -28.67 6.01 -1.84
N GLY A 121 -27.42 6.48 -1.90
CA GLY A 121 -26.58 6.37 -3.09
C GLY A 121 -26.96 7.37 -4.19
N GLU A 122 -27.84 8.34 -3.92
CA GLU A 122 -28.22 9.36 -4.89
C GLU A 122 -27.15 10.47 -4.98
N GLN A 123 -26.85 10.92 -6.20
CA GLN A 123 -25.92 12.03 -6.40
C GLN A 123 -26.50 13.32 -5.84
N VAL A 124 -25.75 13.97 -4.95
CA VAL A 124 -26.06 15.30 -4.41
C VAL A 124 -25.62 16.37 -5.42
N TRP A 125 -24.35 16.31 -5.80
CA TRP A 125 -23.76 17.19 -6.79
C TRP A 125 -22.62 16.49 -7.54
N TYR A 126 -22.23 17.09 -8.66
CA TYR A 126 -21.11 16.67 -9.48
C TYR A 126 -20.34 17.92 -9.91
N SER A 127 -19.01 17.88 -9.78
CA SER A 127 -18.14 18.99 -10.15
C SER A 127 -17.09 18.50 -11.13
N ASP A 128 -17.13 19.05 -12.35
CA ASP A 128 -16.11 18.86 -13.38
C ASP A 128 -15.15 20.04 -13.47
N ILE A 129 -15.10 20.95 -12.48
CA ILE A 129 -14.36 22.24 -12.51
C ILE A 129 -12.82 22.08 -12.52
N VAL A 130 -12.35 20.86 -12.74
CA VAL A 130 -10.94 20.50 -12.95
C VAL A 130 -10.59 20.20 -14.44
N PRO A 131 -11.38 20.55 -15.49
CA PRO A 131 -11.17 20.01 -16.83
C PRO A 131 -10.14 20.83 -17.65
N THR A 132 -9.65 21.96 -17.11
CA THR A 132 -8.67 22.86 -17.77
C THR A 132 -7.33 22.18 -18.04
N LEU A 133 -7.16 20.96 -17.54
CA LEU A 133 -5.99 20.13 -17.66
C LEU A 133 -6.08 19.12 -18.83
N HIS A 134 -7.11 19.15 -19.66
CA HIS A 134 -7.24 18.14 -20.73
C HIS A 134 -6.54 18.53 -22.05
N ASP A 135 -6.04 19.76 -22.16
CA ASP A 135 -5.20 20.21 -23.30
C ASP A 135 -3.73 20.31 -22.87
N PHE A 136 -3.02 19.18 -22.97
CA PHE A 136 -1.61 19.09 -22.62
C PHE A 136 -0.72 20.05 -23.42
N ASP A 137 -1.04 20.28 -24.70
CA ASP A 137 -0.24 21.13 -25.57
C ASP A 137 -0.38 22.60 -25.17
N ALA A 138 -1.60 23.04 -24.86
CA ALA A 138 -1.84 24.37 -24.30
C ALA A 138 -1.15 24.54 -22.94
N TRP A 139 -1.22 23.53 -22.08
CA TRP A 139 -0.56 23.54 -20.77
C TRP A 139 0.97 23.62 -20.88
N LEU A 140 1.59 22.81 -21.75
CA LEU A 140 3.03 22.88 -22.02
C LEU A 140 3.44 24.23 -22.63
N ALA A 141 2.58 24.83 -23.45
CA ALA A 141 2.84 26.15 -24.02
C ALA A 141 2.84 27.25 -22.95
N GLU A 142 1.97 27.14 -21.94
CA GLU A 142 1.87 28.08 -20.83
C GLU A 142 2.96 27.84 -19.76
N PHE A 143 3.24 26.58 -19.44
CA PHE A 143 4.19 26.15 -18.42
C PHE A 143 5.29 25.27 -19.03
N PRO A 144 6.18 25.84 -19.87
CA PRO A 144 7.14 25.05 -20.64
C PRO A 144 8.24 24.42 -19.79
N TYR A 145 8.33 24.73 -18.49
CA TYR A 145 9.26 24.13 -17.52
C TYR A 145 8.61 23.00 -16.70
N MET A 146 7.34 22.71 -16.94
CA MET A 146 6.62 21.60 -16.33
C MET A 146 6.45 20.48 -17.36
N GLN A 147 6.61 19.22 -16.94
CA GLN A 147 6.30 18.07 -17.80
C GLN A 147 5.43 17.08 -17.03
N GLY A 148 4.12 17.29 -17.00
CA GLY A 148 3.20 16.47 -16.23
C GLY A 148 2.72 15.28 -17.04
N GLN A 149 2.58 14.12 -16.42
CA GLN A 149 1.67 13.10 -16.92
C GLN A 149 0.36 13.27 -16.16
N TYR A 150 -0.78 13.31 -16.85
CA TYR A 150 -2.08 13.25 -16.17
C TYR A 150 -2.21 11.85 -15.55
N GLY A 151 -1.95 11.78 -14.25
CA GLY A 151 -2.02 10.57 -13.44
C GLY A 151 -3.43 10.31 -12.89
N HIS A 152 -3.53 9.30 -12.03
CA HIS A 152 -4.71 9.02 -11.21
C HIS A 152 -4.66 9.83 -9.91
N THR A 153 -5.81 10.01 -9.26
CA THR A 153 -5.93 10.76 -8.00
C THR A 153 -5.79 9.81 -6.83
N HIS A 154 -4.94 10.14 -5.85
CA HIS A 154 -4.69 9.28 -4.69
C HIS A 154 -5.54 9.62 -3.47
N ALA A 155 -6.04 10.85 -3.34
CA ALA A 155 -6.77 11.27 -2.14
C ALA A 155 -7.57 12.57 -2.36
N ILE A 156 -8.55 12.76 -1.48
CA ILE A 156 -9.28 14.01 -1.23
C ILE A 156 -9.42 14.13 0.29
N ASN A 157 -9.19 15.33 0.84
CA ASN A 157 -9.35 15.59 2.27
C ASN A 157 -10.43 16.64 2.50
N TYR A 158 -11.10 16.58 3.64
CA TYR A 158 -12.04 17.60 4.09
C TYR A 158 -11.36 18.61 5.02
N TYR A 159 -11.46 19.89 4.69
CA TYR A 159 -11.00 20.98 5.52
C TYR A 159 -12.18 21.59 6.29
N ALA A 160 -12.34 21.12 7.54
CA ALA A 160 -13.51 21.39 8.37
C ALA A 160 -13.72 22.88 8.68
N ASP A 161 -12.65 23.66 8.90
CA ASP A 161 -12.77 25.08 9.28
C ASP A 161 -13.49 25.93 8.22
N ARG A 162 -13.41 25.51 6.95
CA ARG A 162 -14.00 26.24 5.82
C ARG A 162 -15.11 25.48 5.10
N ASN A 163 -15.42 24.24 5.53
CA ASN A 163 -16.34 23.34 4.82
C ASN A 163 -15.92 23.11 3.35
N GLU A 164 -14.65 22.79 3.15
CA GLU A 164 -14.02 22.70 1.84
C GLU A 164 -13.42 21.32 1.59
N LEU A 165 -13.37 20.90 0.32
CA LEU A 165 -12.71 19.69 -0.13
C LEU A 165 -11.39 20.06 -0.80
N ILE A 166 -10.29 19.52 -0.28
CA ILE A 166 -8.94 19.78 -0.76
C ILE A 166 -8.47 18.61 -1.61
N MET A 167 -8.14 18.90 -2.86
CA MET A 167 -7.68 17.89 -3.80
C MET A 167 -6.47 18.40 -4.58
N SER A 168 -5.41 17.61 -4.56
CA SER A 168 -4.28 17.81 -5.45
C SER A 168 -4.71 17.54 -6.88
N SER A 169 -4.49 18.54 -7.74
CA SER A 169 -4.82 18.46 -9.16
C SER A 169 -3.55 18.14 -9.95
N ALA A 170 -3.36 18.68 -11.16
CA ALA A 170 -2.12 18.52 -11.92
C ALA A 170 -0.86 18.87 -11.10
N PRO A 171 0.34 18.43 -11.53
CA PRO A 171 1.59 18.80 -10.88
C PRO A 171 1.63 20.30 -10.60
N CYS A 172 1.91 20.67 -9.35
CA CYS A 172 1.95 22.05 -8.88
C CYS A 172 0.62 22.82 -8.97
N TRP A 173 -0.51 22.11 -8.92
CA TRP A 173 -1.83 22.72 -8.87
C TRP A 173 -2.61 22.14 -7.69
N LEU A 174 -3.18 23.03 -6.87
CA LEU A 174 -4.07 22.67 -5.78
C LEU A 174 -5.42 23.36 -5.99
N LYS A 175 -6.51 22.62 -5.89
CA LYS A 175 -7.87 23.18 -5.97
C LYS A 175 -8.61 22.85 -4.69
N SER A 176 -9.43 23.81 -4.23
CA SER A 176 -10.38 23.63 -3.16
C SER A 176 -11.80 23.81 -3.69
N LEU A 177 -12.72 22.92 -3.29
CA LEU A 177 -14.14 22.99 -3.66
C LEU A 177 -15.00 23.20 -2.41
N ASN A 178 -16.08 23.96 -2.51
CA ASN A 178 -17.08 24.03 -1.45
C ASN A 178 -17.77 22.66 -1.30
N ALA A 179 -17.81 22.10 -0.09
CA ALA A 179 -18.35 20.75 0.13
C ALA A 179 -19.88 20.67 -0.09
N ASP A 180 -20.59 21.79 0.05
CA ASP A 180 -22.05 21.86 -0.08
C ASP A 180 -22.54 21.72 -1.54
N ASP A 181 -21.81 22.29 -2.49
CA ASP A 181 -22.26 22.40 -3.89
C ASP A 181 -21.21 22.04 -4.95
N GLY A 182 -19.98 21.74 -4.54
CA GLY A 182 -18.89 21.37 -5.44
C GLY A 182 -18.31 22.52 -6.26
N SER A 183 -18.71 23.77 -6.00
CA SER A 183 -18.15 24.95 -6.68
C SER A 183 -16.71 25.22 -6.26
N LEU A 184 -15.88 25.75 -7.17
CA LEU A 184 -14.50 26.11 -6.86
C LEU A 184 -14.44 27.22 -5.80
N ALA A 185 -13.83 26.93 -4.66
CA ALA A 185 -13.61 27.89 -3.58
C ALA A 185 -12.37 28.75 -3.85
N TRP A 186 -11.24 28.11 -4.16
CA TRP A 186 -9.98 28.75 -4.53
C TRP A 186 -9.03 27.76 -5.21
N GLU A 187 -7.95 28.27 -5.80
CA GLU A 187 -6.88 27.45 -6.36
C GLU A 187 -5.50 28.07 -6.19
N LEU A 188 -4.47 27.23 -6.12
CA LEU A 188 -3.07 27.63 -6.18
C LEU A 188 -2.45 27.09 -7.47
N THR A 189 -1.82 27.97 -8.23
CA THR A 189 -1.28 27.69 -9.56
C THR A 189 0.18 27.24 -9.52
N PRO A 190 0.72 26.69 -10.63
CA PRO A 190 2.12 26.27 -10.72
C PRO A 190 3.13 27.36 -10.37
N GLU A 191 2.86 28.62 -10.72
CA GLU A 191 3.75 29.73 -10.38
C GLU A 191 3.86 29.94 -8.86
N ILE A 192 2.77 29.73 -8.12
CA ILE A 192 2.76 29.83 -6.64
C ILE A 192 3.45 28.61 -6.03
N LEU A 193 3.04 27.41 -6.46
CA LEU A 193 3.44 26.16 -5.81
C LEU A 193 4.81 25.65 -6.23
N CYS A 194 5.30 26.01 -7.41
CA CYS A 194 6.56 25.45 -7.93
C CYS A 194 7.53 26.53 -8.42
N GLY A 195 7.04 27.74 -8.64
CA GLY A 195 7.83 28.90 -9.02
C GLY A 195 7.75 29.20 -10.51
N THR A 196 8.57 30.13 -10.95
CA THR A 196 8.55 30.69 -12.30
C THR A 196 9.55 30.01 -13.23
N GLN A 197 9.35 30.16 -14.54
CA GLN A 197 10.32 29.72 -15.54
C GLN A 197 11.73 30.32 -15.32
N ALA A 198 11.82 31.56 -14.79
CA ALA A 198 13.11 32.19 -14.51
C ALA A 198 13.89 31.46 -13.39
N GLU A 199 13.18 31.00 -12.37
CA GLU A 199 13.73 30.22 -11.26
C GLU A 199 14.18 28.83 -11.75
N MET A 200 13.30 28.18 -12.54
CA MET A 200 13.44 26.81 -13.06
C MET A 200 14.28 26.67 -14.34
N GLY A 201 14.75 27.77 -14.94
CA GLY A 201 15.70 27.76 -16.07
C GLY A 201 15.15 27.25 -17.41
N ASN A 202 16.06 26.99 -18.36
CA ASN A 202 15.70 26.69 -19.75
C ASN A 202 15.19 25.23 -19.91
N PRO A 203 13.93 25.03 -20.34
CA PRO A 203 13.35 23.69 -20.54
C PRO A 203 13.81 22.97 -21.81
N LEU A 204 14.63 23.60 -22.66
CA LEU A 204 15.07 22.99 -23.93
C LEU A 204 16.28 22.04 -23.78
N GLY A 205 16.72 21.74 -22.56
CA GLY A 205 17.68 20.67 -22.28
C GLY A 205 17.02 19.29 -22.37
N ALA A 206 17.77 18.25 -22.73
CA ALA A 206 17.27 16.89 -22.62
C ALA A 206 16.92 16.60 -21.14
N MET A 207 15.79 15.88 -20.91
CA MET A 207 15.41 15.43 -19.58
C MET A 207 16.61 14.77 -18.89
N GLY A 208 16.82 15.13 -17.64
CA GLY A 208 17.88 14.61 -16.78
C GLY A 208 19.32 15.00 -17.18
N THR A 209 19.54 16.11 -17.86
CA THR A 209 20.93 16.60 -17.99
C THR A 209 21.47 17.19 -16.68
N PHE A 210 22.77 17.00 -16.40
CA PHE A 210 23.48 17.66 -15.29
C PHE A 210 23.37 19.18 -15.38
N LYS A 211 23.29 19.87 -14.23
CA LYS A 211 23.05 21.33 -14.13
C LYS A 211 21.76 21.80 -14.84
N SER A 212 20.95 20.90 -15.39
CA SER A 212 19.65 21.30 -15.89
C SER A 212 18.84 21.74 -14.69
N LYS A 213 18.37 22.99 -14.74
CA LYS A 213 17.33 23.41 -13.82
C LYS A 213 16.00 22.68 -14.10
N GLY A 214 15.95 21.94 -15.22
CA GLY A 214 15.16 20.73 -15.46
C GLY A 214 13.66 20.94 -15.47
N TYR A 215 12.92 20.03 -16.11
CA TYR A 215 11.47 20.06 -15.94
C TYR A 215 11.13 19.68 -14.51
N MET A 216 10.18 20.39 -13.90
CA MET A 216 9.40 19.83 -12.80
C MET A 216 8.38 18.89 -13.44
N SER A 217 8.81 17.65 -13.64
CA SER A 217 7.97 16.60 -14.18
C SER A 217 7.53 15.73 -13.02
N GLY A 218 6.25 15.71 -12.70
CA GLY A 218 5.69 15.00 -11.56
C GLY A 218 4.34 14.36 -11.89
N ILE A 219 3.85 13.50 -11.00
CA ILE A 219 2.42 13.17 -10.89
C ILE A 219 1.83 14.12 -9.83
N GLN A 220 0.56 13.98 -9.53
CA GLN A 220 -0.20 14.75 -8.55
C GLN A 220 0.29 14.33 -7.15
N ASN A 221 0.71 15.28 -6.30
CA ASN A 221 1.05 14.98 -4.91
C ASN A 221 -0.20 14.57 -4.13
N HIS A 222 -0.04 13.95 -2.99
CA HIS A 222 -1.11 13.84 -1.99
C HIS A 222 -1.62 15.24 -1.55
N PRO A 223 -2.91 15.42 -1.20
CA PRO A 223 -3.42 16.65 -0.61
C PRO A 223 -2.59 17.11 0.60
N PRO A 224 -2.40 18.43 0.78
CA PRO A 224 -1.55 18.99 1.81
C PRO A 224 -2.18 18.92 3.21
N GLN A 225 -1.34 19.17 4.20
CA GLN A 225 -1.82 19.64 5.50
C GLN A 225 -2.10 21.15 5.44
N ILE A 226 -3.19 21.58 6.07
CA ILE A 226 -3.53 22.99 6.24
C ILE A 226 -3.62 23.26 7.74
N ILE A 227 -2.72 24.09 8.27
CA ILE A 227 -2.63 24.43 9.69
C ILE A 227 -2.77 25.93 9.84
N ASP A 228 -3.86 26.40 10.46
CA ASP A 228 -4.20 27.82 10.57
C ASP A 228 -4.06 28.58 9.25
N ASP A 229 -4.72 28.09 8.19
CA ASP A 229 -4.62 28.64 6.84
C ASP A 229 -3.21 28.61 6.22
N ILE A 230 -2.24 27.89 6.80
CA ILE A 230 -0.96 27.63 6.17
C ILE A 230 -1.00 26.27 5.47
N VAL A 231 -0.98 26.28 4.14
CA VAL A 231 -0.85 25.10 3.30
C VAL A 231 0.62 24.66 3.29
N VAL A 232 0.87 23.43 3.76
CA VAL A 232 2.19 22.78 3.71
C VAL A 232 2.27 21.89 2.47
N TRP A 233 2.97 22.35 1.44
CA TRP A 233 3.00 21.71 0.12
C TRP A 233 4.40 21.19 -0.27
N PRO A 234 4.55 19.88 -0.54
CA PRO A 234 5.75 19.34 -1.16
C PRO A 234 5.75 19.61 -2.67
N SER A 235 6.82 20.22 -3.16
CA SER A 235 7.07 20.52 -4.57
C SER A 235 8.18 19.60 -5.07
N PHE A 236 7.83 18.37 -5.49
CA PHE A 236 8.77 17.31 -5.89
C PHE A 236 8.72 17.03 -7.39
N GLY A 237 9.74 16.32 -7.89
CA GLY A 237 9.78 15.82 -9.26
C GLY A 237 9.22 14.39 -9.35
N ALA A 238 9.52 13.72 -10.44
CA ALA A 238 9.31 12.30 -10.66
C ALA A 238 10.68 11.69 -10.91
N SER A 239 10.94 10.53 -10.30
CA SER A 239 12.19 9.79 -10.27
C SER A 239 13.03 9.90 -11.56
N GLY A 240 14.00 10.83 -11.59
CA GLY A 240 14.91 11.01 -12.73
C GLY A 240 14.46 11.97 -13.82
N ARG A 241 13.35 12.70 -13.63
CA ARG A 241 12.81 13.68 -14.59
C ARG A 241 13.18 15.13 -14.30
N GLY A 242 14.08 15.35 -13.33
CA GLY A 242 14.64 16.66 -12.98
C GLY A 242 13.78 17.51 -12.03
N GLY A 243 14.23 18.74 -11.80
CA GLY A 243 13.64 19.68 -10.85
C GLY A 243 14.38 19.72 -9.51
N ARG A 244 14.19 20.80 -8.75
CA ARG A 244 14.77 20.92 -7.40
C ARG A 244 13.63 20.81 -6.39
N SER A 245 13.65 19.73 -5.62
CA SER A 245 12.58 19.45 -4.67
C SER A 245 12.59 20.43 -3.50
N SER A 246 11.41 20.88 -3.08
CA SER A 246 11.25 21.80 -1.95
C SER A 246 9.95 21.54 -1.18
N LEU A 247 9.89 22.07 0.04
CA LEU A 247 8.67 22.20 0.82
C LEU A 247 8.31 23.68 0.95
N ILE A 248 7.05 24.02 0.73
CA ILE A 248 6.58 25.41 0.66
C ILE A 248 5.42 25.59 1.63
N GLY A 249 5.38 26.74 2.29
CA GLY A 249 4.26 27.19 3.10
C GLY A 249 3.54 28.33 2.39
N ILE A 250 2.23 28.19 2.17
CA ILE A 250 1.39 29.24 1.58
C ILE A 250 0.30 29.63 2.58
N ASP A 251 0.24 30.91 2.94
CA ASP A 251 -0.86 31.49 3.72
C ASP A 251 -2.05 31.76 2.79
N ILE A 252 -3.19 31.14 3.09
CA ILE A 252 -4.47 31.24 2.38
C ILE A 252 -5.56 31.92 3.23
N SER A 253 -5.19 32.66 4.28
CA SER A 253 -6.13 33.47 5.08
C SER A 253 -6.90 34.48 4.22
N ASP A 254 -6.25 35.02 3.19
CA ASP A 254 -6.86 35.63 2.02
C ASP A 254 -6.61 34.76 0.78
N SER A 255 -7.50 33.80 0.52
CA SER A 255 -7.38 32.87 -0.61
C SER A 255 -7.45 33.55 -1.98
N ALA A 256 -7.88 34.81 -2.05
CA ALA A 256 -7.82 35.60 -3.29
C ALA A 256 -6.41 36.19 -3.54
N ASN A 257 -5.58 36.30 -2.50
CA ASN A 257 -4.21 36.81 -2.57
C ASN A 257 -3.25 35.94 -1.72
N PRO A 258 -3.10 34.65 -2.05
CA PRO A 258 -2.26 33.74 -1.26
C PRO A 258 -0.80 34.22 -1.23
N THR A 259 -0.13 34.05 -0.08
CA THR A 259 1.26 34.50 0.09
C THR A 259 2.19 33.38 0.50
N GLN A 260 3.36 33.28 -0.14
CA GLN A 260 4.38 32.31 0.27
C GLN A 260 5.04 32.75 1.58
N VAL A 261 4.89 31.95 2.62
CA VAL A 261 5.50 32.16 3.95
C VAL A 261 6.94 31.68 3.97
N TYR A 262 7.19 30.49 3.44
CA TYR A 262 8.52 29.90 3.37
C TYR A 262 8.70 29.00 2.14
N ARG A 263 9.97 28.76 1.79
CA ARG A 263 10.39 27.70 0.86
C ARG A 263 11.68 27.08 1.37
N ASN A 264 11.63 25.79 1.68
CA ASN A 264 12.77 25.02 2.15
C ASN A 264 13.18 24.03 1.07
N TRP A 265 14.40 24.18 0.57
CA TRP A 265 14.95 23.25 -0.41
C TRP A 265 15.36 21.95 0.26
N LEU A 266 15.05 20.83 -0.39
CA LEU A 266 15.41 19.48 0.07
C LEU A 266 16.57 18.88 -0.74
N MET A 267 17.15 19.68 -1.65
CA MET A 267 18.32 19.34 -2.47
C MET A 267 19.24 20.58 -2.59
N PRO A 268 20.55 20.43 -2.84
CA PRO A 268 21.46 21.57 -2.97
C PRO A 268 21.17 22.41 -4.22
N PRO A 269 21.68 23.65 -4.29
CA PRO A 269 21.52 24.52 -5.44
C PRO A 269 22.11 23.92 -6.73
N GLY A 270 21.42 24.17 -7.85
CA GLY A 270 21.80 23.67 -9.17
C GLY A 270 23.17 24.16 -9.70
N ASP A 271 23.76 25.18 -9.08
CA ASP A 271 25.08 25.71 -9.43
C ASP A 271 26.24 25.00 -8.70
N GLY A 272 25.92 24.04 -7.82
CA GLY A 272 26.89 23.28 -7.05
C GLY A 272 27.57 24.06 -5.92
N SER A 273 27.00 25.20 -5.50
CA SER A 273 27.61 26.05 -4.46
C SER A 273 27.61 25.43 -3.06
N GLN A 274 26.93 24.30 -2.85
CA GLN A 274 26.75 23.65 -1.56
C GLN A 274 27.17 22.17 -1.60
N PRO A 275 28.48 21.88 -1.59
CA PRO A 275 29.02 20.52 -1.73
C PRO A 275 28.96 19.67 -0.45
N THR A 276 28.67 20.29 0.69
CA THR A 276 28.55 19.64 2.01
C THR A 276 27.09 19.43 2.40
N TRP A 277 26.18 19.21 1.43
CA TRP A 277 24.73 19.24 1.64
C TRP A 277 24.26 18.43 2.85
N ALA A 278 24.64 17.15 2.92
CA ALA A 278 24.26 16.26 4.02
C ALA A 278 24.80 16.72 5.39
N GLN A 279 26.06 17.16 5.45
CA GLN A 279 26.65 17.73 6.66
C GLN A 279 25.93 19.00 7.11
N ASP A 280 25.61 19.88 6.16
CA ASP A 280 24.87 21.11 6.46
C ASP A 280 23.50 20.81 7.05
N GLN A 281 22.83 19.73 6.60
CA GLN A 281 21.55 19.31 7.20
C GLN A 281 21.74 18.77 8.62
N CYS A 282 22.78 17.97 8.84
CA CYS A 282 23.15 17.49 10.17
C CYS A 282 23.38 18.65 11.15
N ASP A 283 24.16 19.66 10.73
CA ASP A 283 24.45 20.83 11.56
C ASP A 283 23.20 21.67 11.83
N ARG A 284 22.34 21.86 10.82
CA ARG A 284 21.10 22.64 10.92
C ARG A 284 20.08 22.02 11.87
N THR A 285 20.07 20.71 12.03
CA THR A 285 19.15 19.99 12.92
C THR A 285 19.77 19.63 14.27
N ASP A 286 20.97 20.15 14.57
CA ASP A 286 21.73 19.82 15.79
C ASP A 286 22.00 18.30 15.94
N GLY A 287 22.35 17.65 14.83
CA GLY A 287 22.69 16.22 14.77
C GLY A 287 21.49 15.30 14.67
N LYS A 288 20.27 15.81 14.44
CA LYS A 288 19.06 14.98 14.29
C LYS A 288 18.86 14.53 12.84
N VAL A 289 19.92 14.00 12.24
CA VAL A 289 19.84 13.26 10.98
C VAL A 289 20.38 11.86 11.22
N TRP A 290 19.64 10.87 10.73
CA TRP A 290 19.88 9.47 10.97
C TRP A 290 19.95 8.72 9.65
N TYR A 291 20.83 7.72 9.57
CA TYR A 291 20.96 6.87 8.41
C TYR A 291 20.73 5.42 8.81
N PHE A 292 19.72 4.80 8.20
CA PHE A 292 19.41 3.41 8.45
C PHE A 292 20.50 2.49 7.90
N GLU A 293 20.95 1.53 8.71
CA GLU A 293 21.97 0.56 8.33
C GLU A 293 21.48 -0.85 8.67
N TYR A 294 20.90 -1.51 7.67
CA TYR A 294 20.22 -2.80 7.83
C TYR A 294 21.12 -3.94 8.37
N PRO A 295 22.37 -4.12 7.91
CA PRO A 295 23.28 -5.11 8.48
C PRO A 295 23.53 -4.95 9.97
N LYS A 296 23.92 -3.74 10.40
CA LYS A 296 24.19 -3.45 11.80
C LYS A 296 22.92 -3.54 12.62
N TYR A 297 21.77 -3.20 12.06
CA TYR A 297 20.50 -3.43 12.72
C TYR A 297 20.30 -4.91 13.08
N ILE A 298 20.49 -5.84 12.13
CA ILE A 298 20.35 -7.28 12.37
C ILE A 298 21.44 -7.82 13.32
N GLU A 299 22.68 -7.34 13.19
CA GLU A 299 23.84 -7.86 13.94
C GLU A 299 24.01 -7.26 15.35
N SER A 300 23.57 -6.02 15.57
CA SER A 300 23.92 -5.25 16.78
C SER A 300 23.17 -5.67 18.03
N GLY A 301 22.11 -6.49 17.92
CA GLY A 301 21.35 -6.96 19.08
C GLY A 301 20.78 -5.84 19.97
N GLY A 302 20.60 -4.62 19.44
CA GLY A 302 19.74 -3.59 20.05
C GLY A 302 20.40 -2.40 20.74
N THR A 303 21.53 -1.86 20.28
CA THR A 303 22.02 -0.56 20.82
C THR A 303 21.90 0.63 19.87
N HIS A 304 21.91 0.41 18.55
CA HIS A 304 21.75 1.48 17.56
C HIS A 304 20.99 0.95 16.34
N LEU A 305 19.79 1.50 16.08
CA LEU A 305 18.95 1.12 14.94
C LEU A 305 19.26 1.97 13.68
N ALA A 306 20.02 3.05 13.84
CA ALA A 306 20.55 3.89 12.77
C ALA A 306 21.84 4.57 13.23
N VAL A 307 22.64 5.05 12.26
CA VAL A 307 23.85 5.84 12.51
C VAL A 307 23.48 7.31 12.58
N ASN A 308 23.92 8.00 13.63
CA ASN A 308 23.77 9.45 13.72
C ASN A 308 24.69 10.15 12.73
N CYS A 309 24.22 11.21 12.09
CA CYS A 309 24.98 11.99 11.10
C CYS A 309 26.29 12.58 11.62
N ARG A 310 26.50 12.68 12.94
CA ARG A 310 27.77 13.13 13.54
C ARG A 310 28.83 12.03 13.63
N ASP A 311 28.39 10.77 13.62
CA ASP A 311 29.27 9.60 13.68
C ASP A 311 29.58 9.04 12.29
N VAL A 312 28.92 9.61 11.27
CA VAL A 312 29.14 9.37 9.87
C VAL A 312 30.49 9.96 9.44
N PRO A 313 31.41 9.17 8.81
CA PRO A 313 32.66 9.71 8.29
C PRO A 313 32.43 10.85 7.28
N GLU A 314 33.22 11.92 7.39
CA GLU A 314 33.02 13.15 6.61
C GLU A 314 33.20 12.91 5.10
N ASP A 315 34.19 12.12 4.71
CA ASP A 315 34.46 11.70 3.32
C ASP A 315 33.28 11.00 2.64
N ALA A 316 32.32 10.61 3.46
CA ALA A 316 31.29 9.68 3.14
C ALA A 316 29.92 10.40 2.93
N VAL A 317 29.78 11.59 3.51
CA VAL A 317 28.68 12.54 3.24
C VAL A 317 29.14 13.75 2.42
N ASN A 318 30.46 13.96 2.34
CA ASN A 318 31.05 14.81 1.33
C ASN A 318 30.69 14.24 -0.05
N ASN A 319 30.34 15.11 -1.00
CA ASN A 319 29.95 14.74 -2.37
C ASN A 319 28.53 14.18 -2.47
N ASP A 320 27.70 14.39 -1.44
CA ASP A 320 26.25 14.22 -1.59
C ASP A 320 25.72 15.18 -2.67
N TRP A 321 25.00 14.63 -3.65
CA TRP A 321 24.48 15.33 -4.84
C TRP A 321 25.49 15.84 -5.87
N ILE A 322 26.77 15.98 -5.50
CA ILE A 322 27.78 16.64 -6.33
C ILE A 322 28.99 15.73 -6.51
N ASN A 323 29.39 15.50 -7.76
CA ASN A 323 30.62 14.77 -8.02
C ASN A 323 31.85 15.65 -7.74
N MET A 324 32.56 15.46 -6.62
CA MET A 324 33.79 16.22 -6.33
C MET A 324 35.08 15.42 -6.58
N LYS A 325 35.05 14.39 -7.44
CA LYS A 325 36.27 13.64 -7.80
C LYS A 325 36.98 14.25 -9.01
N PRO A 326 38.20 14.80 -8.89
CA PRO A 326 38.90 15.38 -10.02
C PRO A 326 39.18 14.34 -11.12
N GLY A 327 38.94 14.69 -12.39
CA GLY A 327 39.24 13.84 -13.54
C GLY A 327 38.11 12.91 -13.98
N THR A 328 36.97 12.90 -13.30
CA THR A 328 35.76 12.17 -13.72
C THR A 328 34.80 13.04 -14.52
N PRO A 329 33.92 12.45 -15.36
CA PRO A 329 32.81 13.18 -15.97
C PRO A 329 31.97 13.94 -14.93
N HIS A 330 31.50 15.13 -15.28
CA HIS A 330 30.66 15.97 -14.42
C HIS A 330 31.28 16.36 -13.06
N PHE A 331 32.62 16.40 -12.97
CA PHE A 331 33.30 16.95 -11.78
C PHE A 331 32.84 18.39 -11.47
N GLY A 332 32.46 18.63 -10.21
CA GLY A 332 31.91 19.88 -9.68
C GLY A 332 30.46 20.14 -10.12
N GLU A 333 29.79 19.18 -10.75
CA GLU A 333 28.40 19.32 -11.19
C GLU A 333 27.45 18.55 -10.29
N ILE A 334 26.28 19.14 -10.04
CA ILE A 334 25.17 18.53 -9.32
C ILE A 334 24.31 17.70 -10.26
N HIS A 335 23.90 16.50 -9.83
CA HIS A 335 23.02 15.63 -10.59
C HIS A 335 21.53 16.00 -10.41
N THR A 336 21.14 17.22 -10.79
CA THR A 336 19.76 17.75 -10.67
C THR A 336 18.71 16.96 -11.44
N ALA A 337 19.11 16.03 -12.31
CA ALA A 337 18.24 15.03 -12.93
C ALA A 337 17.51 14.15 -11.90
N SER A 338 18.12 13.95 -10.73
CA SER A 338 17.74 13.02 -9.69
C SER A 338 16.77 13.62 -8.67
N ALA A 339 15.71 14.29 -9.11
CA ALA A 339 14.69 14.78 -8.17
C ALA A 339 14.00 13.63 -7.44
N PHE A 340 13.49 13.92 -6.23
CA PHE A 340 12.62 13.01 -5.49
C PHE A 340 11.33 12.77 -6.26
N SER A 341 10.82 11.55 -6.21
CA SER A 341 9.42 11.26 -6.53
C SER A 341 8.45 11.98 -5.58
N VAL A 342 7.17 12.01 -5.96
CA VAL A 342 6.08 12.72 -5.25
C VAL A 342 5.67 12.02 -3.96
N VAL A 343 5.03 12.77 -3.05
CA VAL A 343 4.39 12.20 -1.85
C VAL A 343 3.06 11.56 -2.24
N TRP A 344 2.87 10.27 -1.94
CA TRP A 344 1.70 9.47 -2.34
C TRP A 344 0.62 9.36 -1.25
N GLY A 345 0.99 9.52 0.02
CA GLY A 345 0.09 9.32 1.16
C GLY A 345 0.04 10.51 2.11
N ASN A 346 -0.75 10.35 3.18
CA ASN A 346 -1.00 11.41 4.15
C ASN A 346 0.29 11.87 4.84
N MET A 347 0.31 13.15 5.23
CA MET A 347 1.41 13.79 5.95
C MET A 347 0.94 14.14 7.37
N PRO A 348 1.09 13.27 8.38
CA PRO A 348 0.54 13.55 9.71
C PRO A 348 1.05 14.86 10.31
N TYR A 349 0.23 15.50 11.14
CA TYR A 349 0.58 16.72 11.88
C TYR A 349 0.48 16.49 13.38
N SER A 350 1.52 16.89 14.12
CA SER A 350 1.53 16.84 15.59
C SER A 350 1.28 18.22 16.16
N GLU A 351 0.14 18.41 16.84
CA GLU A 351 -0.11 19.62 17.63
C GLU A 351 0.89 19.79 18.78
N LYS A 352 1.39 18.68 19.33
CA LYS A 352 2.32 18.64 20.47
C LYS A 352 3.68 19.21 20.12
N THR A 353 4.18 18.90 18.93
CA THR A 353 5.50 19.32 18.46
C THR A 353 5.44 20.47 17.46
N GLY A 354 4.30 20.72 16.84
CA GLY A 354 4.13 21.65 15.73
C GLY A 354 4.74 21.16 14.41
N LEU A 355 5.02 19.86 14.30
CA LEU A 355 5.71 19.26 13.16
C LEU A 355 4.73 18.58 12.20
N VAL A 356 5.01 18.72 10.90
CA VAL A 356 4.42 17.90 9.83
C VAL A 356 5.44 16.83 9.42
N TYR A 357 4.97 15.60 9.27
CA TYR A 357 5.77 14.44 8.90
C TYR A 357 5.48 14.05 7.46
N LEU A 358 6.53 13.81 6.67
CA LEU A 358 6.37 13.28 5.33
C LEU A 358 7.50 12.31 4.98
N GLY A 359 7.15 11.31 4.18
CA GLY A 359 8.12 10.48 3.49
C GLY A 359 8.40 11.02 2.10
N THR A 360 9.65 11.00 1.68
CA THR A 360 10.09 11.46 0.37
C THR A 360 10.14 10.31 -0.64
N GLY A 361 10.07 10.71 -1.90
CA GLY A 361 10.21 9.83 -3.05
C GLY A 361 11.59 9.20 -3.17
N ASP A 362 11.67 8.17 -4.00
CA ASP A 362 12.93 7.63 -4.48
C ASP A 362 13.69 8.66 -5.33
N VAL A 363 14.97 8.37 -5.57
CA VAL A 363 15.86 9.23 -6.34
C VAL A 363 16.28 8.53 -7.62
N GLY A 364 15.84 9.08 -8.75
CA GLY A 364 16.22 8.56 -10.06
C GLY A 364 17.64 8.98 -10.50
N PRO A 365 18.16 8.37 -11.58
CA PRO A 365 17.64 7.17 -12.21
C PRO A 365 17.87 5.94 -11.34
N TYR A 366 17.06 4.92 -11.58
CA TYR A 366 17.23 3.57 -11.09
C TYR A 366 17.10 2.57 -12.28
N PRO A 367 17.70 1.37 -12.19
CA PRO A 367 18.63 0.92 -11.15
C PRO A 367 20.10 1.30 -11.42
N ASN A 368 20.38 2.10 -12.46
CA ASN A 368 21.76 2.51 -12.78
C ASN A 368 22.13 3.83 -12.10
N GLY A 369 22.79 3.76 -10.94
CA GLY A 369 23.23 4.90 -10.13
C GLY A 369 24.59 5.50 -10.49
N THR A 370 25.26 5.07 -11.57
CA THR A 370 26.68 5.37 -11.87
C THR A 370 27.09 6.86 -11.77
N LEU A 371 26.16 7.78 -12.05
CA LEU A 371 26.42 9.23 -12.07
C LEU A 371 25.78 9.98 -10.90
N ARG A 372 25.12 9.28 -9.97
CA ARG A 372 24.47 9.82 -8.78
C ARG A 372 25.31 9.46 -7.57
N PHE A 373 25.97 10.45 -6.97
CA PHE A 373 26.96 10.23 -5.91
C PHE A 373 26.39 10.48 -4.53
N GLY A 374 26.95 9.80 -3.53
CA GLY A 374 26.61 9.98 -2.12
C GLY A 374 25.24 9.39 -1.73
N PRO A 375 24.80 9.64 -0.48
CA PRO A 375 23.58 9.06 0.08
C PRO A 375 22.28 9.64 -0.53
N ASN A 376 22.37 10.78 -1.22
CA ASN A 376 21.27 11.51 -1.83
C ASN A 376 20.21 11.98 -0.85
N LEU A 377 20.64 12.57 0.27
CA LEU A 377 19.71 13.06 1.30
C LEU A 377 18.88 14.24 0.72
N PHE A 378 17.54 14.22 0.68
CA PHE A 378 16.58 13.38 1.40
C PHE A 378 15.78 12.42 0.49
N GLY A 379 16.44 11.58 -0.30
CA GLY A 379 15.80 10.52 -1.08
C GLY A 379 15.42 9.31 -0.24
N SER A 380 14.26 8.72 -0.49
CA SER A 380 13.75 7.53 0.24
C SER A 380 13.92 7.69 1.75
N ALA A 381 13.51 8.86 2.24
CA ALA A 381 13.74 9.32 3.59
C ALA A 381 12.43 9.71 4.27
N LEU A 382 12.47 9.78 5.59
CA LEU A 382 11.42 10.35 6.43
C LEU A 382 11.95 11.68 6.96
N ILE A 383 11.13 12.74 6.88
CA ILE A 383 11.51 14.05 7.41
C ILE A 383 10.37 14.64 8.23
N ALA A 384 10.75 15.48 9.19
CA ALA A 384 9.82 16.33 9.92
C ALA A 384 10.21 17.80 9.80
N VAL A 385 9.21 18.65 9.62
CA VAL A 385 9.36 20.08 9.43
C VAL A 385 8.39 20.85 10.31
N GLU A 386 8.81 21.98 10.84
CA GLU A 386 7.88 22.86 11.57
C GLU A 386 6.88 23.47 10.57
N ALA A 387 5.58 23.35 10.86
CA ALA A 387 4.51 23.63 9.91
C ALA A 387 4.46 25.08 9.40
N ARG A 388 4.89 26.05 10.20
CA ARG A 388 4.69 27.49 9.96
C ARG A 388 5.92 28.19 9.41
N THR A 389 7.10 27.69 9.74
CA THR A 389 8.40 28.22 9.29
C THR A 389 9.08 27.29 8.29
N GLY A 390 8.61 26.04 8.19
CA GLY A 390 9.20 24.97 7.38
C GLY A 390 10.59 24.54 7.83
N ALA A 391 10.99 24.91 9.05
CA ALA A 391 12.31 24.56 9.55
C ALA A 391 12.43 23.04 9.67
N LEU A 392 13.47 22.45 9.08
CA LEU A 392 13.75 21.03 9.22
C LEU A 392 14.03 20.71 10.69
N ALA A 393 13.23 19.83 11.28
CA ALA A 393 13.40 19.39 12.65
C ALA A 393 14.35 18.19 12.74
N TRP A 394 14.17 17.21 11.86
CA TRP A 394 15.00 16.01 11.75
C TRP A 394 14.83 15.31 10.40
N GLY A 395 15.75 14.39 10.08
CA GLY A 395 15.65 13.51 8.91
C GLY A 395 16.13 12.08 9.20
N PHE A 396 15.52 11.09 8.57
CA PHE A 396 15.88 9.68 8.65
C PHE A 396 15.96 9.09 7.25
N ALA A 397 17.17 8.80 6.76
CA ALA A 397 17.38 8.16 5.47
C ALA A 397 17.12 6.66 5.60
N ALA A 398 15.93 6.20 5.18
CA ALA A 398 15.51 4.81 5.29
C ALA A 398 16.20 3.92 4.25
N LEU A 399 16.51 4.47 3.07
CA LEU A 399 17.36 3.82 2.09
C LEU A 399 18.34 4.83 1.46
N PRO A 400 19.51 5.05 2.10
CA PRO A 400 20.57 5.87 1.51
C PRO A 400 20.99 5.30 0.14
N HIS A 401 21.13 6.16 -0.86
CA HIS A 401 21.50 5.78 -2.22
C HIS A 401 20.53 4.75 -2.86
N ASP A 402 19.22 4.98 -2.79
CA ASP A 402 18.20 4.09 -3.36
C ASP A 402 18.44 3.76 -4.85
N LEU A 403 18.47 2.48 -5.23
CA LEU A 403 18.62 2.00 -6.62
C LEU A 403 17.39 1.21 -7.12
N TRP A 404 16.32 1.16 -6.36
CA TRP A 404 15.26 0.16 -6.53
C TRP A 404 13.84 0.74 -6.49
N ASP A 405 13.67 2.06 -6.54
CA ASP A 405 12.35 2.72 -6.45
C ASP A 405 11.66 2.37 -5.12
N MET A 406 12.42 2.50 -4.02
CA MET A 406 12.00 2.12 -2.67
C MET A 406 11.63 3.34 -1.85
N ASP A 407 10.74 4.17 -2.41
CA ASP A 407 10.26 5.39 -1.77
C ASP A 407 9.62 5.17 -0.38
N CYS A 408 9.58 6.23 0.41
CA CYS A 408 8.87 6.24 1.70
C CYS A 408 7.55 7.01 1.61
N SER A 409 6.99 7.21 0.42
CA SER A 409 6.06 8.30 0.13
C SER A 409 4.59 8.05 0.52
N TRP A 410 4.24 6.85 0.99
CA TRP A 410 2.88 6.50 1.48
C TRP A 410 2.58 7.12 2.86
N GLY A 411 1.40 6.86 3.45
CA GLY A 411 1.02 7.43 4.75
C GLY A 411 1.80 6.83 5.94
N GLY A 412 1.77 7.54 7.06
CA GLY A 412 2.24 7.09 8.38
C GLY A 412 1.22 7.47 9.47
N ALA A 413 1.54 7.17 10.73
CA ALA A 413 0.64 7.47 11.85
C ALA A 413 1.39 7.98 13.08
N LEU A 414 0.74 8.84 13.85
CA LEU A 414 1.22 9.32 15.16
C LEU A 414 0.52 8.58 16.31
N ARG A 415 1.28 8.25 17.37
CA ARG A 415 0.73 7.69 18.62
C ARG A 415 1.54 8.14 19.84
N ASP A 416 0.87 8.26 20.97
CA ASP A 416 1.52 8.45 22.27
C ASP A 416 1.85 7.11 22.93
N MET A 417 3.12 6.86 23.21
CA MET A 417 3.58 5.75 24.04
C MET A 417 3.11 5.90 25.50
N PRO A 418 3.05 4.80 26.28
CA PRO A 418 2.63 4.85 27.68
C PRO A 418 3.48 5.76 28.59
N ASP A 419 4.73 6.04 28.20
CA ASP A 419 5.64 6.94 28.91
C ASP A 419 5.46 8.43 28.53
N GLY A 420 4.55 8.72 27.59
CA GLY A 420 4.25 10.06 27.09
C GLY A 420 5.10 10.50 25.89
N THR A 421 6.00 9.65 25.39
CA THR A 421 6.75 9.91 24.14
C THR A 421 5.79 9.77 22.95
N GLU A 422 5.71 10.79 22.10
CA GLU A 422 4.95 10.67 20.85
C GLU A 422 5.85 10.05 19.78
N VAL A 423 5.33 9.06 19.06
CA VAL A 423 6.04 8.30 18.05
C VAL A 423 5.40 8.46 16.69
N TYR A 424 6.24 8.57 15.67
CA TYR A 424 5.84 8.54 14.27
C TYR A 424 6.18 7.16 13.70
N ILE A 425 5.15 6.43 13.27
CA ILE A 425 5.28 5.06 12.78
C ILE A 425 4.99 5.03 11.29
N LYS A 426 5.92 4.43 10.54
CA LYS A 426 5.94 4.54 9.08
C LYS A 426 6.58 3.33 8.42
N SER A 427 6.01 2.89 7.31
CA SER A 427 6.58 1.88 6.44
C SER A 427 7.12 2.50 5.16
N CYS A 428 8.17 1.90 4.61
CA CYS A 428 8.68 2.26 3.29
C CYS A 428 8.60 1.06 2.34
N LYS A 429 8.70 1.36 1.05
CA LYS A 429 8.66 0.38 -0.03
C LYS A 429 9.73 -0.73 0.10
N ASN A 430 10.83 -0.44 0.79
CA ASN A 430 11.88 -1.41 1.13
C ASN A 430 11.38 -2.61 1.96
N GLY A 431 10.17 -2.56 2.52
CA GLY A 431 9.57 -3.66 3.26
C GLY A 431 9.69 -3.55 4.77
N ILE A 432 10.21 -2.44 5.29
CA ILE A 432 10.51 -2.26 6.71
C ILE A 432 9.54 -1.23 7.32
N VAL A 433 9.20 -1.44 8.59
CA VAL A 433 8.44 -0.50 9.41
C VAL A 433 9.36 0.11 10.46
N TYR A 434 9.26 1.42 10.61
CA TYR A 434 10.06 2.24 11.52
C TYR A 434 9.14 2.93 12.50
N ALA A 435 9.42 2.83 13.80
CA ALA A 435 8.90 3.76 14.79
C ALA A 435 10.00 4.71 15.22
N LEU A 436 9.79 6.00 14.96
CA LEU A 436 10.70 7.07 15.27
C LEU A 436 10.14 7.92 16.41
N ASP A 437 11.00 8.43 17.29
CA ASP A 437 10.63 9.54 18.16
C ASP A 437 10.20 10.72 17.29
N SER A 438 8.96 11.18 17.47
CA SER A 438 8.34 12.21 16.65
C SER A 438 9.07 13.57 16.72
N ALA A 439 9.84 13.85 17.78
CA ALA A 439 10.53 15.11 17.99
C ALA A 439 12.01 15.07 17.56
N THR A 440 12.62 13.89 17.47
CA THR A 440 14.05 13.73 17.16
C THR A 440 14.37 12.90 15.92
N GLY A 441 13.42 12.10 15.43
CA GLY A 441 13.62 11.15 14.34
C GLY A 441 14.47 9.95 14.71
N GLU A 442 14.85 9.81 15.99
CA GLU A 442 15.64 8.66 16.46
C GLU A 442 14.77 7.40 16.41
N PRO A 443 15.23 6.32 15.76
CA PRO A 443 14.49 5.07 15.73
C PRO A 443 14.41 4.43 17.13
N LEU A 444 13.18 4.11 17.55
CA LEU A 444 12.88 3.45 18.82
C LEU A 444 12.79 1.94 18.67
N TRP A 445 12.10 1.49 17.61
CA TRP A 445 12.06 0.11 17.18
C TRP A 445 11.88 0.04 15.66
N ILE A 446 12.27 -1.09 15.09
CA ILE A 446 12.13 -1.39 13.66
C ILE A 446 11.54 -2.79 13.56
N TYR A 447 10.62 -2.97 12.62
CA TYR A 447 10.06 -4.28 12.30
C TYR A 447 10.42 -4.66 10.86
N ASP A 448 11.07 -5.81 10.74
CA ASP A 448 11.45 -6.42 9.48
C ASP A 448 10.60 -7.68 9.24
N PRO A 449 9.60 -7.65 8.33
CA PRO A 449 8.71 -8.78 8.13
C PRO A 449 9.48 -10.01 7.60
N PRO A 450 9.34 -11.19 8.24
CA PRO A 450 10.00 -12.42 7.81
C PRO A 450 9.36 -13.02 6.54
N SER A 451 8.15 -12.59 6.20
CA SER A 451 7.41 -13.04 5.01
C SER A 451 7.99 -12.49 3.71
N ILE A 452 8.79 -11.43 3.78
CA ILE A 452 9.38 -10.81 2.59
C ILE A 452 10.50 -11.72 2.09
N ALA A 453 10.32 -12.23 0.88
CA ALA A 453 11.30 -13.09 0.22
C ALA A 453 12.49 -12.25 -0.28
N ARG A 454 13.34 -11.85 0.67
CA ARG A 454 14.67 -11.30 0.41
C ARG A 454 15.59 -12.48 0.11
N ASN A 455 15.51 -13.08 -1.08
CA ASN A 455 16.48 -14.12 -1.45
C ASN A 455 17.88 -13.48 -1.49
N MET A 456 18.63 -13.53 -0.39
CA MET A 456 19.93 -12.88 -0.22
C MET A 456 20.98 -13.31 -1.26
N GLN A 457 20.77 -14.43 -1.98
CA GLN A 457 21.65 -14.86 -3.09
C GLN A 457 21.42 -14.08 -4.40
N GLY A 458 20.38 -13.25 -4.49
CA GLY A 458 20.09 -12.35 -5.61
C GLY A 458 19.49 -10.99 -5.21
N TRP A 459 19.18 -10.81 -3.92
CA TRP A 459 19.18 -9.51 -3.26
C TRP A 459 20.59 -8.99 -3.41
N ASN A 460 20.75 -7.76 -3.86
CA ASN A 460 21.99 -7.07 -3.56
C ASN A 460 21.97 -6.65 -2.09
N TYR A 461 22.18 -7.69 -1.27
CA TYR A 461 22.91 -7.81 -0.03
C TYR A 461 23.39 -9.29 0.02
N GLY A 462 24.41 -9.65 -0.79
CA GLY A 462 25.29 -10.81 -0.54
C GLY A 462 25.13 -12.09 -1.39
N GLY A 463 25.62 -12.08 -2.63
CA GLY A 463 26.02 -13.30 -3.32
C GLY A 463 27.51 -13.57 -3.15
N ASP A 464 27.89 -14.61 -2.39
CA ASP A 464 29.23 -15.18 -2.45
C ASP A 464 29.41 -15.86 -3.82
N SER A 465 30.22 -15.25 -4.68
CA SER A 465 30.54 -15.76 -6.01
C SER A 465 31.37 -17.06 -5.99
N SER A 466 31.78 -17.55 -4.81
CA SER A 466 32.45 -18.85 -4.65
C SER A 466 31.50 -20.05 -4.56
N LEU A 467 30.18 -19.84 -4.52
CA LEU A 467 29.16 -20.91 -4.46
C LEU A 467 28.41 -21.11 -5.79
N GLY A 468 29.10 -21.69 -6.77
CA GLY A 468 28.55 -22.78 -7.59
C GLY A 468 27.73 -22.45 -8.85
N GLU A 469 28.32 -22.78 -10.00
CA GLU A 469 27.70 -22.99 -11.31
C GLU A 469 26.58 -24.06 -11.27
N SER A 470 25.35 -23.71 -10.90
CA SER A 470 24.20 -24.53 -11.26
C SER A 470 22.93 -23.68 -11.42
N GLY A 471 22.44 -23.60 -12.67
CA GLY A 471 21.39 -22.70 -13.09
C GLY A 471 20.06 -22.85 -12.37
N ASN A 472 19.54 -21.72 -11.88
CA ASN A 472 18.20 -21.17 -12.17
C ASN A 472 18.08 -19.83 -11.43
N GLY A 473 18.05 -18.72 -12.18
CA GLY A 473 17.51 -17.44 -11.69
C GLY A 473 18.40 -16.53 -10.83
N GLY A 474 19.73 -16.60 -10.92
CA GLY A 474 20.63 -15.64 -10.24
C GLY A 474 20.75 -14.32 -11.00
N ALA A 475 20.52 -13.19 -10.34
CA ALA A 475 20.77 -11.86 -10.88
C ALA A 475 22.26 -11.68 -11.18
N GLN A 476 22.69 -11.85 -12.43
CA GLN A 476 23.99 -11.39 -12.87
C GLN A 476 23.85 -9.94 -13.37
N VAL A 477 24.09 -8.97 -12.49
CA VAL A 477 24.44 -7.62 -12.93
C VAL A 477 25.82 -7.71 -13.56
N VAL A 478 25.90 -7.59 -14.88
CA VAL A 478 27.19 -7.56 -15.59
C VAL A 478 27.68 -6.12 -15.57
N GLY A 479 28.44 -5.74 -14.54
CA GLY A 479 29.02 -4.41 -14.38
C GLY A 479 30.11 -4.40 -13.31
N PRO A 480 30.96 -3.37 -13.24
CA PRO A 480 32.00 -3.29 -12.21
C PRO A 480 31.35 -3.22 -10.82
N ASP A 481 31.82 -4.06 -9.90
CA ASP A 481 31.26 -4.38 -8.58
C ASP A 481 30.91 -3.18 -7.68
N ALA A 482 31.38 -1.96 -7.96
CA ALA A 482 31.19 -0.81 -7.09
C ALA A 482 29.96 0.07 -7.42
N CYS A 483 29.45 0.06 -8.67
CA CYS A 483 28.45 1.07 -9.10
C CYS A 483 27.03 0.51 -9.22
N CYS A 484 26.92 -0.81 -9.31
CA CYS A 484 25.67 -1.53 -9.55
C CYS A 484 25.58 -2.84 -8.76
N ASP A 485 26.60 -3.16 -7.96
CA ASP A 485 26.61 -4.31 -7.06
C ASP A 485 26.64 -3.85 -5.59
N MET A 486 25.47 -3.81 -4.96
CA MET A 486 25.35 -3.51 -3.53
C MET A 486 25.44 -4.81 -2.72
N THR A 487 26.63 -5.36 -2.50
CA THR A 487 26.78 -6.49 -1.57
C THR A 487 26.72 -6.00 -0.11
N PHE A 488 26.39 -6.90 0.81
CA PHE A 488 26.45 -6.64 2.26
C PHE A 488 27.83 -6.11 2.69
N GLU A 489 28.90 -6.54 2.02
CA GLU A 489 30.27 -6.06 2.25
C GLU A 489 30.49 -4.62 1.74
N HIS A 490 29.84 -4.19 0.65
CA HIS A 490 29.85 -2.80 0.17
C HIS A 490 29.02 -1.86 1.04
N MET A 491 27.91 -2.35 1.61
CA MET A 491 27.07 -1.60 2.53
C MET A 491 27.60 -1.53 3.97
N ASN A 492 28.61 -2.33 4.30
CA ASN A 492 29.30 -2.26 5.61
C ASN A 492 30.71 -1.66 5.55
N LYS A 493 31.24 -1.35 4.35
CA LYS A 493 32.54 -0.69 4.21
C LYS A 493 32.43 0.76 3.72
N ASP A 494 31.57 1.07 2.74
CA ASP A 494 31.71 2.35 2.01
C ASP A 494 30.41 2.88 1.33
N TRP A 495 29.17 2.64 1.85
CA TRP A 495 27.97 3.28 1.24
C TRP A 495 27.99 4.81 1.32
N MET A 496 28.68 5.33 2.33
CA MET A 496 28.99 6.74 2.39
C MET A 496 30.30 7.04 1.64
N ASN A 497 31.30 6.16 1.70
CA ASN A 497 32.58 6.33 1.01
C ASN A 497 32.61 5.88 -0.45
N GLN A 498 31.53 6.09 -1.21
CA GLN A 498 31.49 5.81 -2.65
C GLN A 498 32.34 6.80 -3.46
N ASN A 499 33.65 6.76 -3.24
CA ASN A 499 34.70 7.35 -4.04
C ASN A 499 35.45 6.27 -4.85
N SER A 500 34.94 5.02 -4.95
CA SER A 500 35.73 3.92 -5.53
C SER A 500 36.32 4.33 -6.88
N PRO A 501 37.66 4.24 -7.04
CA PRO A 501 38.37 4.34 -8.32
C PRO A 501 37.68 3.57 -9.46
N ASP A 502 37.00 2.48 -9.14
CA ASP A 502 36.46 1.52 -10.11
C ASP A 502 35.26 2.09 -10.90
N CYS A 503 34.44 2.95 -10.30
CA CYS A 503 33.32 3.62 -11.01
C CYS A 503 33.80 4.69 -12.00
N ALA A 504 34.95 5.31 -11.71
CA ALA A 504 35.57 6.31 -12.58
C ALA A 504 36.41 5.68 -13.69
N GLU A 505 37.10 4.57 -13.41
CA GLU A 505 37.92 3.85 -14.40
C GLU A 505 37.06 3.12 -15.45
N GLY A 506 35.87 2.62 -15.08
CA GLY A 506 34.93 1.99 -16.01
C GLY A 506 34.43 2.91 -17.14
N LEU A 507 34.37 4.22 -16.91
CA LEU A 507 33.93 5.23 -17.88
C LEU A 507 34.95 5.47 -19.01
N ALA A 508 36.24 5.16 -18.78
CA ALA A 508 37.28 5.23 -19.81
C ALA A 508 37.39 3.96 -20.67
N GLY A 509 36.79 2.85 -20.23
CA GLY A 509 36.93 1.51 -20.83
C GLY A 509 35.65 0.83 -21.33
N GLY A 510 34.47 1.42 -21.11
CA GLY A 510 33.19 0.86 -21.58
C GLY A 510 32.57 -0.21 -20.67
N ASN A 511 32.89 -0.20 -19.38
CA ASN A 511 32.28 -1.10 -18.40
C ASN A 511 30.95 -0.50 -17.89
N ASP A 512 29.98 -0.39 -18.77
CA ASP A 512 28.67 0.17 -18.46
C ASP A 512 27.81 -0.84 -17.68
N CYS A 513 27.22 -0.42 -16.56
CA CYS A 513 26.20 -1.19 -15.85
C CYS A 513 24.98 -1.43 -16.74
N THR A 514 24.98 -2.58 -17.41
CA THR A 514 23.94 -3.00 -18.35
C THR A 514 23.67 -4.47 -18.20
N GLY A 515 22.44 -4.89 -18.48
CA GLY A 515 22.08 -6.29 -18.39
C GLY A 515 20.67 -6.49 -17.86
N ILE A 516 20.39 -7.73 -17.47
CA ILE A 516 19.11 -8.09 -16.87
C ILE A 516 19.33 -8.28 -15.38
N ALA A 517 18.63 -7.47 -14.58
CA ALA A 517 18.57 -7.66 -13.14
C ALA A 517 17.26 -8.37 -12.77
N HIS A 518 17.34 -9.30 -11.83
CA HIS A 518 16.18 -9.84 -11.15
C HIS A 518 16.06 -9.08 -9.83
N GLY A 519 15.05 -8.22 -9.73
CA GLY A 519 14.80 -7.39 -8.55
C GLY A 519 13.66 -7.96 -7.70
N PRO A 520 13.69 -7.70 -6.38
CA PRO A 520 12.78 -8.34 -5.44
C PRO A 520 11.32 -7.90 -5.59
N ASN A 521 11.09 -6.67 -6.08
CA ASN A 521 9.76 -6.16 -6.39
C ASN A 521 9.86 -4.80 -7.11
N ALA A 522 9.29 -4.62 -8.31
CA ALA A 522 9.32 -3.33 -9.03
C ALA A 522 8.40 -2.27 -8.46
N TRP A 523 7.54 -2.68 -7.55
CA TRP A 523 6.58 -1.83 -6.88
C TRP A 523 6.66 -2.03 -5.38
N ALA A 524 7.78 -2.59 -4.93
CA ALA A 524 8.10 -2.75 -3.54
C ALA A 524 7.16 -3.61 -2.69
N HIS A 525 7.66 -3.95 -1.51
CA HIS A 525 7.01 -4.90 -0.62
C HIS A 525 5.83 -4.28 0.13
N ILE A 526 5.91 -2.98 0.43
CA ILE A 526 4.88 -2.20 1.12
C ILE A 526 4.58 -0.94 0.31
N GLU A 527 3.71 -1.08 -0.68
CA GLU A 527 3.15 0.04 -1.46
C GLU A 527 1.68 0.23 -1.09
N SER A 528 1.46 0.61 0.17
CA SER A 528 0.13 0.65 0.75
C SER A 528 0.12 1.41 2.07
N ASP A 529 -0.99 2.04 2.41
CA ASP A 529 -1.21 2.59 3.74
C ASP A 529 -1.39 1.49 4.79
N MET A 530 -1.00 1.81 6.03
CA MET A 530 -1.20 0.97 7.21
C MET A 530 -2.43 1.41 8.00
N ALA A 531 -2.89 0.53 8.88
CA ALA A 531 -3.89 0.86 9.88
C ALA A 531 -3.34 0.66 11.29
N ILE A 532 -3.82 1.43 12.27
CA ILE A 532 -3.38 1.33 13.66
C ILE A 532 -4.53 1.58 14.62
N ASP A 533 -4.90 0.56 15.40
CA ASP A 533 -5.87 0.70 16.48
C ASP A 533 -5.18 0.96 17.83
N ASP A 534 -5.88 0.70 18.94
CA ASP A 534 -5.35 0.86 20.28
C ASP A 534 -4.27 -0.17 20.63
N LYS A 535 -4.22 -1.31 19.92
CA LYS A 535 -3.39 -2.46 20.24
C LYS A 535 -2.26 -2.67 19.25
N HIS A 536 -2.58 -2.66 17.96
CA HIS A 536 -1.70 -3.14 16.90
C HIS A 536 -1.66 -2.19 15.72
N ILE A 537 -0.59 -2.30 14.94
CA ILE A 537 -0.57 -1.86 13.55
C ILE A 537 -0.84 -3.05 12.66
N TYR A 538 -1.53 -2.79 11.56
CA TYR A 538 -1.86 -3.72 10.50
C TYR A 538 -1.24 -3.25 9.19
N MET A 539 -0.65 -4.19 8.45
CA MET A 539 0.03 -3.87 7.21
C MET A 539 -0.03 -5.04 6.25
N GLY A 540 -0.34 -4.75 4.99
CA GLY A 540 -0.21 -5.73 3.92
C GLY A 540 1.17 -5.64 3.25
N VAL A 541 1.76 -6.80 3.02
CA VAL A 541 3.05 -7.00 2.39
C VAL A 541 2.87 -7.88 1.17
N GLN A 542 3.59 -7.61 0.08
CA GLN A 542 3.59 -8.45 -1.12
C GLN A 542 4.99 -8.87 -1.57
N ASN A 543 5.10 -10.10 -2.06
CA ASN A 543 6.23 -10.60 -2.83
C ASN A 543 5.83 -10.67 -4.31
N SER A 544 6.42 -9.81 -5.15
CA SER A 544 6.17 -9.76 -6.60
C SER A 544 7.48 -9.56 -7.38
N PRO A 545 8.35 -10.60 -7.43
CA PRO A 545 9.66 -10.49 -8.06
C PRO A 545 9.57 -10.17 -9.56
N ARG A 546 10.58 -9.45 -10.06
CA ARG A 546 10.57 -8.85 -11.41
C ARG A 546 11.91 -8.94 -12.11
N GLU A 547 11.87 -9.02 -13.43
CA GLU A 547 13.04 -8.80 -14.29
C GLU A 547 13.08 -7.39 -14.86
N PHE A 548 14.26 -6.79 -14.87
CA PHE A 548 14.51 -5.44 -15.38
C PHE A 548 15.66 -5.43 -16.36
N GLN A 549 15.49 -4.68 -17.45
CA GLN A 549 16.59 -4.32 -18.33
C GLN A 549 17.29 -3.07 -17.78
N ILE A 550 18.52 -3.20 -17.31
CA ILE A 550 19.40 -2.08 -16.96
C ILE A 550 19.98 -1.51 -18.26
N LYS A 551 19.99 -0.18 -18.38
CA LYS A 551 20.47 0.55 -19.55
C LYS A 551 21.55 1.58 -19.18
N ASN A 552 22.31 2.02 -20.19
CA ASN A 552 23.33 3.07 -20.05
C ASN A 552 22.74 4.40 -19.62
N VAL A 553 23.43 5.07 -18.70
CA VAL A 553 23.20 6.47 -18.33
C VAL A 553 24.10 7.33 -19.22
N VAL A 554 23.53 7.89 -20.29
CA VAL A 554 24.30 8.69 -21.26
C VAL A 554 24.23 10.19 -20.96
N ASP A 555 23.11 10.68 -20.43
CA ASP A 555 22.89 12.08 -20.00
C ASP A 555 21.65 12.16 -19.06
N PHE A 556 21.54 11.20 -18.11
CA PHE A 556 20.34 10.79 -17.34
C PHE A 556 19.02 10.83 -18.11
N GLY A 557 18.79 9.83 -18.96
CA GLY A 557 17.53 9.69 -19.69
C GLY A 557 17.24 8.25 -20.11
N ASN A 558 17.61 7.27 -19.28
CA ASN A 558 17.36 5.87 -19.60
C ASN A 558 16.89 5.11 -18.36
N GLN A 559 15.57 4.98 -18.25
CA GLN A 559 14.92 4.17 -17.23
C GLN A 559 15.13 2.69 -17.57
N GLY A 560 15.48 1.91 -16.53
CA GLY A 560 15.37 0.47 -16.65
C GLY A 560 13.91 0.10 -16.94
N SER A 561 13.67 -0.84 -17.85
CA SER A 561 12.31 -1.27 -18.17
C SER A 561 12.05 -2.64 -17.57
N THR A 562 10.93 -2.79 -16.85
CA THR A 562 10.46 -4.13 -16.48
C THR A 562 10.29 -4.97 -17.74
N ILE A 563 10.93 -6.13 -17.77
CA ILE A 563 10.84 -7.11 -18.84
C ILE A 563 9.63 -8.01 -18.60
N GLN A 564 9.55 -8.59 -17.40
CA GLN A 564 8.46 -9.49 -17.01
C GLN A 564 8.27 -9.54 -15.49
N GLN A 565 7.09 -9.98 -15.07
CA GLN A 565 6.80 -10.38 -13.70
C GLN A 565 7.12 -11.87 -13.53
N ILE A 566 7.68 -12.24 -12.39
CA ILE A 566 8.00 -13.64 -12.04
C ILE A 566 6.99 -14.14 -11.01
N GLU A 567 6.46 -15.34 -11.22
CA GLU A 567 5.60 -16.06 -10.27
C GLU A 567 6.44 -16.95 -9.34
N PRO A 568 5.99 -17.25 -8.11
CA PRO A 568 4.67 -16.93 -7.55
C PRO A 568 4.56 -15.53 -6.93
N LYS A 569 3.37 -14.94 -7.03
CA LYS A 569 2.93 -13.78 -6.24
C LYS A 569 2.25 -14.19 -4.97
N ASN A 570 2.65 -13.63 -3.85
CA ASN A 570 2.00 -13.88 -2.57
C ASN A 570 1.94 -12.62 -1.73
N SER A 571 0.96 -12.55 -0.85
CA SER A 571 0.82 -11.43 0.09
C SER A 571 0.61 -11.92 1.50
N THR A 572 1.04 -11.14 2.49
CA THR A 572 0.85 -11.43 3.91
C THR A 572 0.33 -10.19 4.59
N ILE A 573 -0.73 -10.32 5.39
CA ILE A 573 -1.18 -9.25 6.29
C ILE A 573 -0.52 -9.51 7.65
N HIS A 574 0.24 -8.56 8.16
CA HIS A 574 0.88 -8.63 9.45
C HIS A 574 0.15 -7.75 10.47
N ALA A 575 0.13 -8.20 11.71
CA ALA A 575 -0.16 -7.37 12.87
C ALA A 575 1.00 -7.37 13.85
N PHE A 576 1.32 -6.20 14.39
CA PHE A 576 2.41 -6.02 15.33
C PHE A 576 2.02 -5.04 16.42
N ASP A 577 2.53 -5.26 17.63
CA ASP A 577 2.36 -4.35 18.75
C ASP A 577 3.10 -3.05 18.43
N TRP A 578 2.36 -1.94 18.34
CA TRP A 578 2.95 -0.65 17.93
C TRP A 578 3.89 -0.04 18.98
N ARG A 579 3.92 -0.59 20.19
CA ARG A 579 4.79 -0.11 21.28
C ARG A 579 6.13 -0.81 21.25
N THR A 580 6.19 -2.06 20.78
CA THR A 580 7.40 -2.88 20.82
C THR A 580 7.92 -3.28 19.45
N GLY A 581 7.09 -3.22 18.40
CA GLY A 581 7.38 -3.77 17.09
C GLY A 581 7.31 -5.29 17.01
N GLU A 582 6.87 -5.98 18.08
CA GLU A 582 6.74 -7.44 18.10
C GLU A 582 5.55 -7.89 17.25
N GLU A 583 5.78 -8.86 16.36
CA GLU A 583 4.70 -9.48 15.58
C GLU A 583 3.74 -10.25 16.49
N VAL A 584 2.45 -9.99 16.33
CA VAL A 584 1.37 -10.68 17.04
C VAL A 584 0.84 -11.84 16.21
N TRP A 585 0.55 -11.57 14.93
CA TRP A 585 0.10 -12.57 13.98
C TRP A 585 0.44 -12.16 12.54
N ALA A 586 0.46 -13.15 11.65
CA ALA A 586 0.60 -12.95 10.21
C ALA A 586 -0.34 -13.88 9.46
N THR A 587 -1.13 -13.34 8.53
CA THR A 587 -2.07 -14.09 7.70
C THR A 587 -1.60 -14.09 6.26
N TYR A 588 -1.18 -15.27 5.80
CA TYR A 588 -0.70 -15.49 4.44
C TYR A 588 -1.86 -15.67 3.44
N ILE A 589 -1.77 -14.97 2.32
CA ILE A 589 -2.71 -15.03 1.19
C ILE A 589 -1.93 -15.49 -0.04
N GLU A 590 -2.07 -16.78 -0.36
CA GLU A 590 -1.35 -17.43 -1.45
C GLU A 590 -1.87 -17.01 -2.83
N GLY A 591 -0.96 -16.77 -3.78
CA GLY A 591 -1.29 -16.56 -5.18
C GLY A 591 -1.88 -15.19 -5.51
N VAL A 592 -1.90 -14.27 -4.56
CA VAL A 592 -2.53 -12.96 -4.69
C VAL A 592 -1.53 -11.84 -4.41
N SER A 593 -1.54 -10.81 -5.24
CA SER A 593 -0.80 -9.56 -5.00
C SER A 593 -1.66 -8.57 -4.21
N TYR A 594 -1.00 -7.63 -3.54
CA TYR A 594 -1.65 -6.73 -2.62
C TYR A 594 -1.18 -5.30 -2.83
N ARG A 595 -2.13 -4.38 -2.99
CA ARG A 595 -1.91 -2.93 -3.06
C ARG A 595 -3.15 -2.22 -2.54
N GLY A 596 -2.98 -1.02 -1.97
CA GLY A 596 -4.12 -0.14 -1.68
C GLY A 596 -4.43 0.09 -0.21
N GLY A 597 -3.74 -0.58 0.72
CA GLY A 597 -3.84 -0.28 2.15
C GLY A 597 -4.88 -1.11 2.89
N VAL A 598 -4.67 -1.24 4.20
CA VAL A 598 -5.64 -1.85 5.13
C VAL A 598 -6.34 -0.75 5.93
N MET A 599 -7.58 -1.00 6.32
CA MET A 599 -8.24 -0.24 7.40
C MET A 599 -8.62 -1.17 8.55
N VAL A 600 -8.79 -0.60 9.75
CA VAL A 600 -9.28 -1.34 10.91
C VAL A 600 -10.50 -0.64 11.52
N SER A 601 -11.53 -1.42 11.86
CA SER A 601 -12.73 -0.89 12.52
C SER A 601 -13.58 -2.00 13.14
N GLY A 602 -14.21 -1.76 14.29
CA GLY A 602 -15.07 -2.73 14.97
C GLY A 602 -14.37 -4.05 15.32
N GLY A 603 -13.04 -4.02 15.51
CA GLY A 603 -12.22 -5.21 15.71
C GLY A 603 -11.99 -6.04 14.44
N VAL A 604 -12.20 -5.47 13.26
CA VAL A 604 -12.01 -6.15 11.96
C VAL A 604 -11.00 -5.38 11.12
N VAL A 605 -10.04 -6.10 10.53
CA VAL A 605 -9.11 -5.59 9.52
C VAL A 605 -9.69 -5.89 8.14
N TYR A 606 -9.83 -4.86 7.32
CA TYR A 606 -10.31 -4.97 5.95
C TYR A 606 -9.12 -4.83 5.00
N ALA A 607 -8.85 -5.87 4.23
CA ALA A 607 -7.73 -5.94 3.30
C ALA A 607 -8.23 -6.31 1.91
N TYR A 608 -8.02 -5.45 0.92
CA TYR A 608 -8.32 -5.76 -0.48
C TYR A 608 -7.12 -6.38 -1.16
N ALA A 609 -7.38 -7.38 -1.99
CA ALA A 609 -6.34 -8.03 -2.75
C ALA A 609 -6.66 -8.06 -4.25
N SER A 610 -5.64 -8.28 -5.06
CA SER A 610 -5.72 -8.18 -6.51
C SER A 610 -6.63 -9.22 -7.17
N ASP A 611 -7.05 -10.24 -6.43
CA ASP A 611 -8.01 -11.26 -6.89
C ASP A 611 -9.48 -10.78 -6.82
N GLY A 612 -9.69 -9.55 -6.35
CA GLY A 612 -11.03 -8.94 -6.25
C GLY A 612 -11.78 -9.32 -4.98
N ASN A 613 -11.12 -9.93 -3.99
CA ASN A 613 -11.70 -10.17 -2.68
C ASN A 613 -11.43 -9.03 -1.71
N MET A 614 -12.45 -8.71 -0.91
CA MET A 614 -12.25 -8.10 0.41
C MET A 614 -12.07 -9.21 1.44
N TYR A 615 -10.92 -9.22 2.10
CA TYR A 615 -10.67 -10.06 3.25
C TYR A 615 -11.05 -9.27 4.51
N MET A 616 -11.85 -9.90 5.37
CA MET A 616 -12.24 -9.36 6.67
C MET A 616 -11.63 -10.27 7.73
N LEU A 617 -10.61 -9.78 8.43
CA LEU A 617 -9.84 -10.54 9.40
C LEU A 617 -10.15 -10.05 10.82
N ASP A 618 -10.16 -10.95 11.78
CA ASP A 618 -10.17 -10.60 13.20
C ASP A 618 -8.91 -9.81 13.55
N ALA A 619 -9.08 -8.61 14.11
CA ALA A 619 -7.98 -7.71 14.42
C ALA A 619 -7.02 -8.24 15.51
N ASP A 620 -7.48 -9.13 16.40
CA ASP A 620 -6.67 -9.70 17.48
C ASP A 620 -5.98 -11.01 17.06
N THR A 621 -6.57 -11.79 16.15
CA THR A 621 -6.07 -13.15 15.82
C THR A 621 -5.60 -13.33 14.38
N GLY A 622 -5.99 -12.45 13.46
CA GLY A 622 -5.73 -12.61 12.02
C GLY A 622 -6.61 -13.67 11.35
N GLU A 623 -7.57 -14.28 12.07
CA GLU A 623 -8.49 -15.25 11.49
C GLU A 623 -9.38 -14.59 10.44
N ILE A 624 -9.55 -15.22 9.28
CA ILE A 624 -10.41 -14.69 8.23
C ILE A 624 -11.88 -14.96 8.62
N LEU A 625 -12.57 -13.93 9.08
CA LEU A 625 -13.98 -13.96 9.46
C LEU A 625 -14.90 -14.11 8.25
N ASN A 626 -14.55 -13.44 7.14
CA ASN A 626 -15.30 -13.52 5.90
C ASN A 626 -14.42 -13.11 4.69
N LYS A 627 -14.87 -13.49 3.49
CA LYS A 627 -14.35 -12.99 2.21
C LYS A 627 -15.51 -12.60 1.30
N LYS A 628 -15.39 -11.47 0.61
CA LYS A 628 -16.40 -11.02 -0.35
C LYS A 628 -15.76 -10.75 -1.71
N LEU A 629 -16.16 -11.54 -2.70
CA LEU A 629 -15.68 -11.44 -4.08
C LEU A 629 -16.50 -10.42 -4.87
N PHE A 630 -15.83 -9.48 -5.54
CA PHE A 630 -16.46 -8.52 -6.45
C PHE A 630 -16.21 -8.82 -7.94
N GLY A 631 -15.36 -9.82 -8.23
CA GLY A 631 -15.11 -10.30 -9.59
C GLY A 631 -14.21 -9.42 -10.46
N ILE A 632 -13.72 -8.31 -9.92
CA ILE A 632 -12.70 -7.44 -10.53
C ILE A 632 -11.67 -7.03 -9.47
N PRO A 633 -10.38 -6.87 -9.84
CA PRO A 633 -9.35 -6.41 -8.91
C PRO A 633 -9.74 -5.08 -8.26
N VAL A 634 -9.54 -4.99 -6.94
CA VAL A 634 -9.72 -3.77 -6.15
C VAL A 634 -8.37 -3.42 -5.56
N SER A 635 -7.96 -2.15 -5.68
CA SER A 635 -6.62 -1.69 -5.26
C SER A 635 -6.66 -0.38 -4.46
N VAL A 636 -7.83 -0.04 -3.92
CA VAL A 636 -8.09 1.20 -3.17
C VAL A 636 -8.62 0.80 -1.80
N MET A 637 -8.05 1.36 -0.72
CA MET A 637 -8.49 1.15 0.66
C MET A 637 -10.00 1.41 0.81
N PRO A 638 -10.74 0.62 1.61
CA PRO A 638 -12.10 1.01 1.95
C PRO A 638 -12.07 2.11 3.00
N THR A 639 -13.18 2.80 3.13
CA THR A 639 -13.45 3.67 4.28
C THR A 639 -14.76 3.27 4.93
N ILE A 640 -15.01 3.78 6.13
CA ILE A 640 -16.24 3.50 6.86
C ILE A 640 -16.75 4.78 7.52
N GLY A 641 -18.04 5.03 7.44
CA GLY A 641 -18.67 6.14 8.16
C GLY A 641 -20.18 6.05 8.17
N ALA A 642 -20.83 6.94 8.93
CA ALA A 642 -22.27 6.88 9.14
C ALA A 642 -23.05 7.72 8.13
N ASP A 643 -24.23 7.22 7.76
CA ASP A 643 -25.21 8.00 7.02
C ASP A 643 -25.98 8.99 7.93
N SER A 644 -26.90 9.76 7.34
CA SER A 644 -27.72 10.75 8.06
C SER A 644 -28.58 10.16 9.19
N ASP A 645 -28.82 8.84 9.18
CA ASP A 645 -29.60 8.13 10.20
C ASP A 645 -28.68 7.49 11.27
N GLY A 646 -27.36 7.64 11.14
CA GLY A 646 -26.37 7.04 12.05
C GLY A 646 -26.02 5.58 11.72
N ASN A 647 -26.39 5.08 10.53
CA ASN A 647 -26.05 3.72 10.12
C ASN A 647 -24.73 3.71 9.34
N TYR A 648 -23.74 2.98 9.86
CA TYR A 648 -22.42 2.85 9.26
C TYR A 648 -22.46 2.07 7.95
N LYS A 649 -21.62 2.52 7.01
CA LYS A 649 -21.41 1.91 5.70
C LYS A 649 -19.92 1.74 5.46
N VAL A 650 -19.50 0.54 5.05
CA VAL A 650 -18.20 0.32 4.41
C VAL A 650 -18.34 0.78 2.96
N LEU A 651 -17.54 1.77 2.58
CA LEU A 651 -17.52 2.40 1.26
C LEU A 651 -16.28 1.90 0.52
N LEU A 652 -16.48 1.43 -0.70
CA LEU A 652 -15.37 1.05 -1.56
C LEU A 652 -15.67 1.29 -3.02
N PHE A 653 -14.59 1.39 -3.78
CA PHE A 653 -14.65 1.48 -5.22
C PHE A 653 -14.46 0.09 -5.84
N ILE A 654 -15.42 -0.31 -6.68
CA ILE A 654 -15.42 -1.57 -7.42
C ILE A 654 -15.14 -1.22 -8.88
N GLY A 655 -13.90 -1.43 -9.32
CA GLY A 655 -13.44 -1.13 -10.68
C GLY A 655 -12.24 -0.19 -10.67
N GLY A 656 -11.92 0.40 -11.82
CA GLY A 656 -10.76 1.26 -12.04
C GLY A 656 -9.40 0.57 -11.91
N GLY A 657 -8.51 0.96 -12.81
CA GLY A 657 -7.11 0.59 -12.77
C GLY A 657 -6.34 1.83 -12.40
N GLY A 658 -5.80 1.88 -11.17
CA GLY A 658 -4.71 2.79 -10.86
C GLY A 658 -3.42 2.15 -11.34
N GLY A 659 -3.05 2.40 -12.61
CA GLY A 659 -1.71 2.20 -13.18
C GLY A 659 -1.04 0.82 -13.05
N PHE A 660 -0.69 0.23 -14.21
CA PHE A 660 0.39 -0.76 -14.45
C PHE A 660 0.38 -2.12 -13.71
N LEU A 661 -0.27 -2.27 -12.53
CA LEU A 661 -0.10 -3.41 -11.63
C LEU A 661 -0.92 -4.66 -11.99
N PHE A 662 -2.21 -4.49 -12.23
CA PHE A 662 -3.17 -5.61 -12.29
C PHE A 662 -3.95 -5.70 -13.61
N SER A 663 -3.85 -4.68 -14.48
CA SER A 663 -4.60 -4.58 -15.73
C SER A 663 -4.09 -3.39 -16.55
N SER A 664 -3.99 -3.53 -17.86
CA SER A 664 -3.74 -2.42 -18.80
C SER A 664 -5.00 -1.64 -19.16
N THR A 665 -6.17 -2.05 -18.65
CA THR A 665 -7.47 -1.41 -18.90
C THR A 665 -8.04 -0.87 -17.59
N ALA A 666 -7.98 0.44 -17.41
CA ALA A 666 -8.79 1.13 -16.41
C ALA A 666 -10.27 1.04 -16.84
N LEU A 667 -11.14 0.58 -15.96
CA LEU A 667 -12.59 0.55 -16.16
C LEU A 667 -13.23 1.67 -15.33
N PRO A 668 -14.32 2.31 -15.79
CA PRO A 668 -14.98 3.36 -15.00
C PRO A 668 -15.37 2.90 -13.60
N GLY A 669 -15.83 1.65 -13.45
CA GLY A 669 -16.16 1.08 -12.14
C GLY A 669 -17.40 1.71 -11.49
N SER A 670 -17.53 1.54 -10.18
CA SER A 670 -18.66 2.03 -9.39
C SER A 670 -18.25 2.22 -7.93
N LEU A 671 -18.80 3.23 -7.27
CA LEU A 671 -18.76 3.34 -5.82
C LEU A 671 -19.85 2.44 -5.24
N ALA A 672 -19.52 1.67 -4.20
CA ALA A 672 -20.44 0.77 -3.53
C ALA A 672 -20.44 1.01 -2.02
N ALA A 673 -21.61 0.89 -1.41
CA ALA A 673 -21.77 0.91 0.04
C ALA A 673 -22.29 -0.43 0.55
N PHE A 674 -21.68 -0.91 1.63
CA PHE A 674 -22.07 -2.12 2.33
C PHE A 674 -22.41 -1.80 3.77
N GLY A 675 -23.47 -2.41 4.29
CA GLY A 675 -23.86 -2.23 5.68
C GLY A 675 -24.48 -3.49 6.25
N ASN A 676 -24.75 -3.48 7.55
CA ASN A 676 -25.51 -4.54 8.18
C ASN A 676 -26.91 -4.63 7.56
N PRO A 677 -27.51 -5.83 7.46
CA PRO A 677 -28.89 -5.99 7.05
C PRO A 677 -29.82 -5.32 8.06
N ASP A 678 -31.01 -4.90 7.61
CA ASP A 678 -32.00 -4.24 8.47
C ASP A 678 -32.45 -5.16 9.63
N VAL A 679 -32.38 -6.48 9.39
CA VAL A 679 -32.56 -7.53 10.38
C VAL A 679 -31.39 -8.50 10.22
N LEU A 680 -30.57 -8.63 11.26
CA LEU A 680 -29.51 -9.65 11.27
C LEU A 680 -30.13 -11.04 11.23
N PRO A 681 -29.59 -11.96 10.40
CA PRO A 681 -30.00 -13.35 10.45
C PRO A 681 -29.83 -13.87 11.88
N GLU A 682 -30.78 -14.67 12.37
CA GLU A 682 -30.50 -15.51 13.53
C GLU A 682 -29.24 -16.30 13.18
N GLY A 683 -28.18 -16.12 13.97
CA GLY A 683 -26.89 -16.76 13.72
C GLY A 683 -27.09 -18.27 13.53
N PRO A 684 -26.16 -18.98 12.86
CA PRO A 684 -26.28 -20.42 12.73
C PRO A 684 -26.47 -21.02 14.12
N GLU A 685 -27.61 -21.69 14.37
CA GLU A 685 -27.75 -22.53 15.56
C GLU A 685 -26.57 -23.49 15.53
N THR A 686 -25.63 -23.29 16.44
CA THR A 686 -24.54 -24.23 16.62
C THR A 686 -25.19 -25.46 17.25
N ILE A 687 -25.68 -26.37 16.42
CA ILE A 687 -26.06 -27.71 16.87
C ILE A 687 -24.74 -28.39 17.23
N ILE A 688 -24.34 -28.27 18.49
CA ILE A 688 -23.32 -29.13 19.06
C ILE A 688 -23.97 -30.52 19.11
N GLN A 689 -23.88 -31.27 18.01
CA GLN A 689 -24.07 -32.70 18.07
C GLN A 689 -22.80 -33.27 18.70
N GLU A 690 -22.85 -33.57 19.99
CA GLU A 690 -21.91 -34.50 20.61
C GLU A 690 -22.06 -35.84 19.88
N VAL A 691 -21.24 -36.06 18.86
CA VAL A 691 -21.10 -37.39 18.27
C VAL A 691 -20.21 -38.18 19.21
N GLU A 692 -20.83 -38.94 20.11
CA GLU A 692 -20.14 -39.96 20.90
C GLU A 692 -19.66 -41.05 19.93
N VAL A 693 -18.39 -40.96 19.51
CA VAL A 693 -17.77 -42.00 18.67
C VAL A 693 -17.45 -43.20 19.55
N VAL A 694 -18.40 -44.12 19.66
CA VAL A 694 -18.16 -45.45 20.24
C VAL A 694 -17.37 -46.28 19.22
N VAL A 695 -16.06 -46.38 19.40
CA VAL A 695 -15.21 -47.30 18.63
C VAL A 695 -15.36 -48.71 19.20
N GLU A 696 -16.28 -49.51 18.66
CA GLU A 696 -16.28 -50.96 18.87
C GLU A 696 -15.22 -51.61 17.97
N ARG A 697 -14.18 -52.16 18.58
CA ARG A 697 -13.09 -52.86 17.89
C ARG A 697 -13.32 -54.36 18.02
N GLU A 698 -13.78 -55.03 16.96
CA GLU A 698 -13.73 -56.49 16.87
C GLU A 698 -12.27 -56.93 16.65
N VAL A 699 -11.73 -57.72 17.59
CA VAL A 699 -10.39 -58.30 17.49
C VAL A 699 -10.54 -59.75 17.03
N GLU A 700 -10.24 -60.03 15.77
CA GLU A 700 -9.98 -61.40 15.30
C GLU A 700 -8.58 -61.82 15.77
N VAL A 701 -8.53 -62.85 16.62
CA VAL A 701 -7.27 -63.42 17.14
C VAL A 701 -6.80 -64.51 16.18
N GLU A 702 -5.83 -64.20 15.32
CA GLU A 702 -5.02 -65.24 14.66
C GLU A 702 -3.91 -65.73 15.60
N LYS A 703 -3.86 -67.04 15.77
CA LYS A 703 -2.97 -67.75 16.69
C LYS A 703 -1.65 -68.07 15.99
N ILE A 704 -0.54 -67.44 16.41
CA ILE A 704 0.80 -67.81 15.96
C ILE A 704 1.60 -68.42 17.13
N VAL A 705 2.23 -69.56 16.84
CA VAL A 705 2.93 -70.46 17.75
C VAL A 705 4.35 -69.96 18.06
N GLU A 706 4.73 -70.00 19.34
CA GLU A 706 6.02 -69.60 19.89
C GLU A 706 7.20 -70.47 19.43
N LYS A 707 8.39 -69.86 19.36
CA LYS A 707 9.65 -70.57 19.61
C LYS A 707 10.67 -69.64 20.28
N GLU A 708 11.14 -70.08 21.45
CA GLU A 708 12.14 -69.45 22.31
C GLU A 708 13.56 -69.51 21.71
N VAL A 709 14.37 -68.48 21.95
CA VAL A 709 15.83 -68.56 22.11
C VAL A 709 16.29 -67.58 23.18
N GLU A 710 16.92 -68.11 24.24
CA GLU A 710 17.73 -67.38 25.23
C GLU A 710 19.13 -67.06 24.68
N VAL A 711 19.67 -65.87 24.97
CA VAL A 711 21.13 -65.64 25.11
C VAL A 711 21.42 -64.54 26.16
N GLU A 712 22.44 -64.83 26.98
CA GLU A 712 23.01 -64.03 28.08
C GLU A 712 23.78 -62.74 27.66
N VAL A 713 23.83 -61.86 28.66
CA VAL A 713 24.51 -60.57 28.94
C VAL A 713 25.96 -60.37 28.43
N ILE A 714 26.35 -59.12 28.10
CA ILE A 714 27.51 -58.32 28.65
C ILE A 714 27.70 -56.96 27.90
N VAL A 715 27.60 -55.85 28.66
CA VAL A 715 28.41 -54.58 28.76
C VAL A 715 28.84 -53.89 27.42
N GLU A 716 28.65 -52.60 27.14
CA GLU A 716 29.09 -51.37 27.83
C GLU A 716 28.43 -50.12 27.18
N LYS A 717 28.54 -49.00 27.89
CA LYS A 717 27.91 -47.70 27.72
C LYS A 717 28.44 -46.90 26.52
N GLU A 718 27.56 -46.51 25.58
CA GLU A 718 27.66 -45.26 24.80
C GLU A 718 26.24 -44.75 24.51
N VAL A 719 26.03 -43.43 24.67
CA VAL A 719 24.79 -42.76 24.27
C VAL A 719 25.09 -42.00 22.96
N PRO A 720 24.48 -42.40 21.84
CA PRO A 720 24.26 -41.53 20.71
C PRO A 720 22.76 -41.27 20.47
N VAL A 721 22.51 -40.03 20.09
CA VAL A 721 21.25 -39.44 19.62
C VAL A 721 20.59 -40.32 18.55
N GLU A 722 19.32 -40.69 18.76
CA GLU A 722 18.54 -41.46 17.79
C GLU A 722 17.76 -40.52 16.85
N VAL A 723 18.08 -40.64 15.57
CA VAL A 723 17.35 -40.08 14.43
C VAL A 723 15.97 -40.72 14.38
N ILE A 724 14.90 -39.92 14.49
CA ILE A 724 13.54 -40.41 14.24
C ILE A 724 13.29 -40.35 12.73
N LYS A 725 13.47 -41.53 12.13
CA LYS A 725 12.84 -42.13 10.95
C LYS A 725 11.97 -41.25 10.04
N GLU A 726 12.32 -41.26 8.76
CA GLU A 726 11.50 -40.84 7.61
C GLU A 726 10.10 -41.47 7.63
N VAL A 727 9.09 -40.63 7.41
CA VAL A 727 7.72 -41.05 7.09
C VAL A 727 7.50 -40.74 5.62
N GLU A 728 7.49 -41.78 4.77
CA GLU A 728 6.93 -41.70 3.42
C GLU A 728 5.45 -41.35 3.55
N THR A 729 5.06 -40.19 3.02
CA THR A 729 3.66 -39.78 2.97
C THR A 729 3.13 -40.14 1.58
N GLU A 730 2.32 -41.21 1.49
CA GLU A 730 1.52 -41.48 0.29
C GLU A 730 0.45 -40.39 0.17
N VAL A 731 0.59 -39.53 -0.84
CA VAL A 731 -0.44 -38.56 -1.23
C VAL A 731 -1.59 -39.34 -1.87
N THR A 732 -2.68 -39.54 -1.13
CA THR A 732 -3.94 -40.02 -1.70
C THR A 732 -4.71 -38.81 -2.23
N VAL A 733 -4.71 -38.64 -3.55
CA VAL A 733 -5.59 -37.69 -4.24
C VAL A 733 -7.02 -38.17 -4.06
N THR A 734 -7.83 -37.41 -3.31
CA THR A 734 -9.27 -37.62 -3.25
C THR A 734 -9.91 -36.93 -4.45
N GLU A 735 -10.26 -37.71 -5.48
CA GLU A 735 -11.21 -37.25 -6.49
C GLU A 735 -12.58 -37.04 -5.81
N GLU A 736 -13.14 -35.84 -5.92
CA GLU A 736 -14.55 -35.58 -5.60
C GLU A 736 -15.44 -36.40 -6.55
N VAL A 737 -15.85 -37.59 -6.12
CA VAL A 737 -16.89 -38.36 -6.79
C VAL A 737 -18.24 -37.74 -6.41
N ILE A 738 -18.75 -36.87 -7.27
CA ILE A 738 -20.14 -36.41 -7.21
C ILE A 738 -21.05 -37.64 -7.26
N SER A 739 -21.89 -37.78 -6.23
CA SER A 739 -22.83 -38.89 -6.07
C SER A 739 -23.68 -39.14 -7.34
N PRO A 740 -23.85 -40.41 -7.79
CA PRO A 740 -24.76 -40.77 -8.87
C PRO A 740 -26.21 -40.29 -8.66
N ILE A 741 -26.60 -40.02 -7.41
CA ILE A 741 -27.93 -39.51 -7.05
C ILE A 741 -28.13 -38.08 -7.58
N SER A 742 -27.07 -37.27 -7.66
CA SER A 742 -27.13 -35.90 -8.18
C SER A 742 -27.46 -35.87 -9.68
N TYR A 743 -26.93 -36.83 -10.48
CA TYR A 743 -27.29 -36.96 -11.89
C TYR A 743 -28.74 -37.37 -12.11
N VAL A 744 -29.29 -38.20 -11.21
CA VAL A 744 -30.70 -38.60 -11.27
C VAL A 744 -31.62 -37.43 -10.90
N ALA A 745 -31.25 -36.62 -9.89
CA ALA A 745 -32.00 -35.43 -9.49
C ALA A 745 -31.99 -34.34 -10.57
N ILE A 746 -30.84 -34.06 -11.18
CA ILE A 746 -30.69 -33.11 -12.29
C ILE A 746 -31.44 -33.62 -13.53
N GLY A 747 -31.32 -34.92 -13.85
CA GLY A 747 -32.04 -35.54 -14.95
C GLY A 747 -33.57 -35.47 -14.79
N LEU A 748 -34.08 -35.74 -13.59
CA LEU A 748 -35.52 -35.61 -13.29
C LEU A 748 -36.00 -34.15 -13.34
N GLY A 749 -35.19 -33.21 -12.87
CA GLY A 749 -35.49 -31.77 -12.96
C GLY A 749 -35.64 -31.29 -14.40
N VAL A 750 -34.71 -31.68 -15.28
CA VAL A 750 -34.76 -31.32 -16.71
C VAL A 750 -35.97 -31.95 -17.40
N VAL A 751 -36.27 -33.23 -17.10
CA VAL A 751 -37.47 -33.89 -17.64
C VAL A 751 -38.75 -33.20 -17.20
N LEU A 752 -38.84 -32.77 -15.94
CA LEU A 752 -40.02 -32.05 -15.42
C LEU A 752 -40.19 -30.67 -16.07
N VAL A 753 -39.09 -29.93 -16.30
CA VAL A 753 -39.13 -28.63 -17.00
C VAL A 753 -39.54 -28.80 -18.46
N VAL A 754 -39.02 -29.82 -19.15
CA VAL A 754 -39.41 -30.12 -20.54
C VAL A 754 -40.88 -30.55 -20.63
N VAL A 755 -41.35 -31.39 -19.71
CA VAL A 755 -42.76 -31.81 -19.66
C VAL A 755 -43.67 -30.61 -19.36
N ALA A 756 -43.30 -29.73 -18.42
CA ALA A 756 -44.03 -28.50 -18.14
C ALA A 756 -44.07 -27.57 -19.37
N GLY A 757 -42.96 -27.41 -20.09
CA GLY A 757 -42.88 -26.63 -21.32
C GLY A 757 -43.74 -27.19 -22.46
N VAL A 758 -43.78 -28.51 -22.62
CA VAL A 758 -44.63 -29.19 -23.62
C VAL A 758 -46.11 -29.09 -23.27
N ILE A 759 -46.48 -29.20 -21.99
CA ILE A 759 -47.86 -29.02 -21.52
C ILE A 759 -48.30 -27.56 -21.71
N TYR A 760 -47.44 -26.60 -21.37
CA TYR A 760 -47.69 -25.18 -21.57
C TYR A 760 -47.89 -24.84 -23.06
N SER A 761 -46.96 -25.29 -23.92
CA SER A 761 -47.02 -25.10 -25.38
C SER A 761 -48.30 -25.69 -26.01
N ARG A 762 -48.78 -26.83 -25.52
CA ARG A 762 -50.03 -27.45 -25.98
C ARG A 762 -51.29 -26.79 -25.42
N SER A 763 -51.19 -26.11 -24.28
CA SER A 763 -52.31 -25.36 -23.69
C SER A 763 -52.55 -24.01 -24.38
N THR A 764 -51.52 -23.44 -25.00
CA THR A 764 -51.58 -22.14 -25.71
C THR A 764 -51.83 -22.27 -27.21
N SER A 765 -51.99 -23.49 -27.75
CA SER A 765 -52.22 -23.73 -29.19
C SER A 765 -53.68 -24.13 -29.53
N LYS A 766 -54.67 -23.57 -28.85
CA LYS A 766 -56.10 -23.69 -29.21
C LYS A 766 -56.76 -22.34 -29.36
#